data_AF-A0ABD3FKM1-F1
#
_entry.id   AF-A0ABD3FKM1-F1
#
_cell.length_a   1.000
_cell.length_b   1.000
_cell.length_c   1.000
_cell.angle_alpha   90.00
_cell.angle_beta   90.00
_cell.angle_gamma   90.00
#
_symmetry.space_group_name_H-M   'P 1'
#
loop_
_entity.id
_entity.type
_entity.pdbx_description
1 polymer ?
#
loop_
_entity_poly.entity_id
_entity_poly.type
_entity_poly.pdbx_seq_one_letter_code
_entity_poly.pdbx_strand_id
1 'polypeptide(L)'
;MAGRKLVDIGANLSSGQFRRDIPQVLRRAKQAGVDTIVITGTSVAESCRAVQLAKSHSASSSVALFTTVGVHPHDAKGFDEHSTVAEMRAIITGEDGELVVAVGECGLDFNRDYSPRDAQVNAFRAQVALACELKMPLFVHEREAHASLVEVLQPFIESGQLPPTVVHCFTGTEKEMKKYLEMGFYIGLTGFVCMKPRGLAVKNIISDIPIGRLMIETDAPFMYPYPADRRKKRARCELKDIAAVVQTLSSCYGITEDEIAQATTENARRFFRLHERGVDSVSCDDEEKSASLVESMNQEEIEGATILDGGDGEGGGQLLRIATALSAAMRRVVRVHSIRANRKTPGLRNQHLSTIELVAALSAGGVLSGARLNSTDIIFDARGALLTEGGVFNATSHTGGSVSLMLQGALPVLAFRDSPTKLSLRGGTNVGFSPTIDFMQVPLRSLLAQFGVLVDVEVSKRMFFPGGGDPSGQVQVSVTPMESGKPLRAINLAEASTFIRSAFIRVTAFGSSANENMADHYASALKLAVSKEFGGGQLVMGDECIVETTRAKTQKKKPFKGHKQRTAVSALVVLETETGGIISVDRTVNVNESTASILADQITSKLNEYVQSGTCVDEHLADNAVVFMALAQGTSRLRVPCKAQRTSKHLETALEIATQLTGATYRLKEEESTAIIEVDGIGHRR
;
A
#
# COMPACT_ATOMS: atom_id res chain seq x y z
N MET A 1 20.84 17.56 -14.38
CA MET A 1 20.53 16.52 -13.37
C MET A 1 20.07 15.22 -14.02
N ALA A 2 19.16 15.22 -15.00
CA ALA A 2 18.86 14.01 -15.78
C ALA A 2 20.15 13.51 -16.46
N GLY A 3 20.65 12.34 -16.05
CA GLY A 3 21.89 11.71 -16.53
C GLY A 3 22.85 11.22 -15.43
N ARG A 4 22.86 11.82 -14.23
CA ARG A 4 23.82 11.47 -13.16
C ARG A 4 23.40 10.21 -12.40
N LYS A 5 24.36 9.31 -12.14
CA LYS A 5 24.23 8.17 -11.22
C LYS A 5 24.92 8.53 -9.90
N LEU A 6 24.18 8.53 -8.80
CA LEU A 6 24.64 8.89 -7.45
C LEU A 6 24.42 7.74 -6.48
N VAL A 7 25.43 7.47 -5.64
CA VAL A 7 25.29 6.62 -4.45
C VAL A 7 25.13 7.49 -3.21
N ASP A 8 24.03 7.32 -2.49
CA ASP A 8 23.85 7.84 -1.14
C ASP A 8 24.39 6.81 -0.13
N ILE A 9 25.52 7.11 0.51
CA ILE A 9 26.21 6.14 1.37
C ILE A 9 25.56 5.93 2.74
N GLY A 10 24.53 6.72 3.09
CA GLY A 10 23.93 6.67 4.43
C GLY A 10 22.56 7.34 4.50
N ALA A 11 21.51 6.53 4.65
CA ALA A 11 20.16 7.00 4.92
C ALA A 11 19.41 6.14 5.94
N ASN A 12 18.78 6.78 6.91
CA ASN A 12 17.94 6.15 7.94
C ASN A 12 16.53 5.82 7.40
N LEU A 13 16.44 5.07 6.29
CA LEU A 13 15.18 4.83 5.56
C LEU A 13 14.18 3.96 6.34
N SER A 14 14.64 3.18 7.32
CA SER A 14 13.81 2.43 8.27
C SER A 14 13.11 3.33 9.29
N SER A 15 13.46 4.61 9.37
CA SER A 15 12.86 5.58 10.26
C SER A 15 11.34 5.65 10.08
N GLY A 16 10.61 5.75 11.19
CA GLY A 16 9.16 5.90 11.20
C GLY A 16 8.65 7.11 10.40
N GLN A 17 9.51 8.11 10.14
CA GLN A 17 9.19 9.25 9.29
C GLN A 17 8.92 8.85 7.83
N PHE A 18 9.55 7.80 7.31
CA PHE A 18 9.37 7.34 5.92
C PHE A 18 8.34 6.22 5.77
N ARG A 19 7.90 5.59 6.87
CA ARG A 19 7.02 4.40 6.88
C ARG A 19 5.79 4.48 5.96
N ARG A 20 5.30 5.69 5.66
CA ARG A 20 4.09 5.92 4.85
C ARG A 20 4.37 6.17 3.37
N ASP A 21 5.61 6.43 2.99
CA ASP A 21 5.95 6.92 1.65
C ASP A 21 7.35 6.51 1.11
N ILE A 22 7.97 5.45 1.63
CA ILE A 22 9.27 4.92 1.13
C ILE A 22 9.30 4.79 -0.40
N PRO A 23 8.32 4.17 -1.10
CA PRO A 23 8.38 4.04 -2.55
C PRO A 23 8.40 5.40 -3.28
N GLN A 24 7.77 6.44 -2.73
CA GLN A 24 7.81 7.78 -3.33
C GLN A 24 9.12 8.50 -3.05
N VAL A 25 9.68 8.30 -1.86
CA VAL A 25 11.02 8.81 -1.51
C VAL A 25 12.06 8.20 -2.44
N LEU A 26 12.01 6.88 -2.70
CA LEU A 26 12.89 6.19 -3.66
C LEU A 26 12.70 6.67 -5.10
N ARG A 27 11.46 6.90 -5.56
CA ARG A 27 11.23 7.47 -6.90
C ARG A 27 11.80 8.88 -7.05
N ARG A 28 11.61 9.74 -6.04
CA ARG A 28 12.20 11.08 -6.04
C ARG A 28 13.72 11.02 -6.00
N ALA A 29 14.28 10.06 -5.26
CA ALA A 29 15.71 9.77 -5.27
C ALA A 29 16.19 9.46 -6.69
N LYS A 30 15.53 8.53 -7.39
CA LYS A 30 15.86 8.17 -8.78
C LYS A 30 15.80 9.36 -9.74
N GLN A 31 14.75 10.17 -9.64
CA GLN A 31 14.60 11.38 -10.45
C GLN A 31 15.71 12.42 -10.20
N ALA A 32 16.27 12.43 -9.00
CA ALA A 32 17.42 13.26 -8.64
C ALA A 32 18.77 12.62 -9.01
N GLY A 33 18.77 11.45 -9.66
CA GLY A 33 19.98 10.73 -10.07
C GLY A 33 20.50 9.73 -9.04
N VAL A 34 19.83 9.54 -7.90
CA VAL A 34 20.24 8.56 -6.89
C VAL A 34 19.83 7.16 -7.35
N ASP A 35 20.82 6.35 -7.71
CA ASP A 35 20.63 4.99 -8.23
C ASP A 35 20.96 3.91 -7.19
N THR A 36 21.68 4.27 -6.13
CA THR A 36 22.06 3.36 -5.07
C THR A 36 21.95 4.06 -3.72
N ILE A 37 21.41 3.36 -2.72
CA ILE A 37 21.31 3.85 -1.34
C ILE A 37 21.78 2.76 -0.39
N VAL A 38 22.60 3.16 0.58
CA VAL A 38 22.95 2.31 1.72
C VAL A 38 22.10 2.73 2.92
N ILE A 39 21.22 1.83 3.37
CA ILE A 39 20.35 2.03 4.52
C ILE A 39 21.17 1.84 5.79
N THR A 40 21.09 2.80 6.71
CA THR A 40 21.87 2.74 7.95
C THR A 40 21.21 1.83 8.99
N GLY A 41 21.91 0.77 9.38
CA GLY A 41 21.55 -0.07 10.52
C GLY A 41 22.13 0.51 11.82
N THR A 42 21.28 0.84 12.79
CA THR A 42 21.69 1.50 14.05
C THR A 42 21.52 0.62 15.29
N SER A 43 20.90 -0.55 15.15
CA SER A 43 20.81 -1.63 16.14
C SER A 43 20.59 -2.95 15.42
N VAL A 44 20.68 -4.10 16.11
CA VAL A 44 20.33 -5.40 15.51
C VAL A 44 18.90 -5.39 14.95
N ALA A 45 17.93 -4.87 15.71
CA ALA A 45 16.54 -4.83 15.29
C ALA A 45 16.27 -3.86 14.12
N GLU A 46 16.99 -2.74 14.04
CA GLU A 46 16.95 -1.85 12.87
C GLU A 46 17.66 -2.48 11.66
N SER A 47 18.78 -3.17 11.88
CA SER A 47 19.54 -3.87 10.84
C SER A 47 18.69 -4.95 10.15
N CYS A 48 17.97 -5.78 10.92
CA CYS A 48 17.01 -6.74 10.35
C CYS A 48 15.93 -6.06 9.50
N ARG A 49 15.41 -4.91 9.93
CA ARG A 49 14.42 -4.15 9.17
C ARG A 49 15.01 -3.52 7.91
N ALA A 50 16.26 -3.05 7.97
CA ALA A 50 16.96 -2.49 6.83
C ALA A 50 17.24 -3.56 5.77
N VAL A 51 17.68 -4.76 6.16
CA VAL A 51 17.81 -5.93 5.26
C VAL A 51 16.48 -6.28 4.62
N GLN A 52 15.40 -6.39 5.40
CA GLN A 52 14.05 -6.66 4.86
C GLN A 52 13.59 -5.57 3.89
N LEU A 53 13.91 -4.31 4.18
CA LEU A 53 13.57 -3.20 3.31
C LEU A 53 14.35 -3.26 1.99
N ALA A 54 15.65 -3.53 2.05
CA ALA A 54 16.49 -3.74 0.87
C ALA A 54 15.98 -4.92 0.02
N LYS A 55 15.71 -6.06 0.66
CA LYS A 55 15.19 -7.27 0.01
C LYS A 55 13.85 -7.04 -0.69
N SER A 56 12.88 -6.46 0.01
CA SER A 56 11.53 -6.19 -0.54
C SER A 56 11.54 -5.23 -1.74
N HIS A 57 12.60 -4.45 -1.92
CA HIS A 57 12.74 -3.49 -3.01
C HIS A 57 13.75 -3.90 -4.09
N SER A 58 14.54 -4.96 -3.87
CA SER A 58 15.54 -5.48 -4.82
C SER A 58 14.96 -5.78 -6.21
N ALA A 59 13.72 -6.29 -6.29
CA ALA A 59 13.05 -6.64 -7.54
C ALA A 59 12.07 -5.56 -8.06
N SER A 60 11.78 -4.50 -7.28
CA SER A 60 10.69 -3.55 -7.57
C SER A 60 11.10 -2.07 -7.63
N SER A 61 12.36 -1.76 -7.29
CA SER A 61 12.92 -0.41 -7.23
C SER A 61 13.92 -0.18 -8.36
N SER A 62 13.82 0.97 -9.02
CA SER A 62 14.84 1.47 -9.96
C SER A 62 16.12 1.99 -9.27
N VAL A 63 16.17 1.86 -7.93
CA VAL A 63 17.26 2.26 -7.04
C VAL A 63 17.70 1.03 -6.26
N ALA A 64 18.98 0.66 -6.36
CA ALA A 64 19.58 -0.44 -5.62
C ALA A 64 19.66 -0.07 -4.13
N LEU A 65 19.22 -0.98 -3.26
CA LEU A 65 19.26 -0.80 -1.81
C LEU A 65 20.22 -1.81 -1.20
N PHE A 66 21.18 -1.30 -0.44
CA PHE A 66 22.06 -2.07 0.41
C PHE A 66 21.88 -1.60 1.86
N THR A 67 22.52 -2.26 2.81
CA THR A 67 22.44 -1.86 4.21
C THR A 67 23.76 -2.04 4.94
N THR A 68 23.94 -1.26 5.99
CA THR A 68 24.93 -1.52 7.03
C THR A 68 24.31 -2.33 8.16
N VAL A 69 25.13 -3.02 8.97
CA VAL A 69 24.71 -3.71 10.19
C VAL A 69 25.57 -3.26 11.36
N GLY A 70 24.97 -2.67 12.39
CA GLY A 70 25.70 -2.03 13.48
C GLY A 70 24.84 -1.68 14.69
N VAL A 71 25.52 -1.23 15.75
CA VAL A 71 24.93 -0.62 16.94
C VAL A 71 25.53 0.76 17.13
N HIS A 72 24.66 1.77 17.02
CA HIS A 72 24.99 3.19 17.14
C HIS A 72 25.48 3.52 18.57
N PRO A 73 26.45 4.43 18.76
CA PRO A 73 27.00 4.77 20.09
C PRO A 73 25.93 5.13 21.14
N HIS A 74 24.86 5.82 20.75
CA HIS A 74 23.72 6.11 21.63
C HIS A 74 23.07 4.88 22.29
N ASP A 75 23.11 3.71 21.66
CA ASP A 75 22.52 2.47 22.16
C ASP A 75 23.54 1.52 22.80
N ALA A 76 24.81 1.93 22.91
CA ALA A 76 25.91 1.11 23.43
C ALA A 76 25.70 0.58 24.87
N LYS A 77 24.87 1.24 25.70
CA LYS A 77 24.53 0.75 27.05
C LYS A 77 23.79 -0.60 27.05
N GLY A 78 23.15 -0.96 25.94
CA GLY A 78 22.47 -2.24 25.76
C GLY A 78 23.31 -3.26 24.98
N PHE A 79 24.56 -2.92 24.64
CA PHE A 79 25.44 -3.79 23.85
C PHE A 79 26.04 -4.87 24.75
N ASP A 80 25.87 -6.12 24.33
CA ASP A 80 26.54 -7.28 24.93
C ASP A 80 27.49 -7.88 23.90
N GLU A 81 28.78 -7.92 24.23
CA GLU A 81 29.85 -8.29 23.30
C GLU A 81 29.67 -9.69 22.70
N HIS A 82 29.09 -10.64 23.44
CA HIS A 82 28.89 -11.99 22.95
C HIS A 82 27.62 -12.12 22.09
N SER A 83 26.47 -11.80 22.68
CA SER A 83 25.17 -12.01 22.03
C SER A 83 24.92 -11.03 20.89
N THR A 84 25.25 -9.75 21.06
CA THR A 84 24.99 -8.73 20.04
C THR A 84 25.89 -8.94 18.82
N VAL A 85 27.18 -9.26 19.03
CA VAL A 85 28.10 -9.60 17.92
C VAL A 85 27.68 -10.87 17.21
N ALA A 86 27.20 -11.89 17.93
CA ALA A 86 26.70 -13.12 17.33
C ALA A 86 25.46 -12.86 16.45
N GLU A 87 24.52 -12.02 16.90
CA GLU A 87 23.35 -11.63 16.11
C GLU A 87 23.73 -10.82 14.87
N MET A 88 24.62 -9.83 15.00
CA MET A 88 25.13 -9.06 13.87
C MET A 88 25.82 -9.96 12.84
N ARG A 89 26.66 -10.88 13.31
CA ARG A 89 27.32 -11.88 12.45
C ARG A 89 26.31 -12.73 11.71
N ALA A 90 25.28 -13.23 12.40
CA ALA A 90 24.24 -14.04 11.78
C ALA A 90 23.48 -13.29 10.67
N ILE A 91 23.27 -11.98 10.82
CA ILE A 91 22.68 -11.15 9.75
C ILE A 91 23.66 -11.02 8.57
N ILE A 92 24.93 -10.72 8.83
CA ILE A 92 25.95 -10.48 7.80
C ILE A 92 26.25 -11.75 6.99
N THR A 93 26.30 -12.92 7.63
CA THR A 93 26.64 -14.19 7.00
C THR A 93 25.42 -15.05 6.65
N GLY A 94 24.21 -14.53 6.87
CA GLY A 94 22.95 -15.21 6.60
C GLY A 94 22.59 -15.21 5.10
N GLU A 95 21.41 -15.76 4.80
CA GLU A 95 20.88 -15.86 3.43
C GLU A 95 20.85 -14.52 2.68
N ASP A 96 20.49 -13.44 3.39
CA ASP A 96 20.39 -12.08 2.83
C ASP A 96 21.67 -11.25 3.04
N GLY A 97 22.79 -11.89 3.41
CA GLY A 97 24.06 -11.23 3.73
C GLY A 97 24.69 -10.46 2.57
N GLU A 98 24.33 -10.80 1.33
CA GLU A 98 24.79 -10.09 0.12
C GLU A 98 24.30 -8.63 0.03
N LEU A 99 23.19 -8.31 0.71
CA LEU A 99 22.65 -6.95 0.81
C LEU A 99 23.40 -6.11 1.86
N VAL A 100 24.17 -6.75 2.74
CA VAL A 100 24.96 -6.08 3.77
C VAL A 100 26.33 -5.70 3.23
N VAL A 101 26.66 -4.41 3.25
CA VAL A 101 27.86 -3.86 2.59
C VAL A 101 28.89 -3.27 3.56
N ALA A 102 28.53 -3.05 4.82
CA ALA A 102 29.45 -2.57 5.85
C ALA A 102 28.99 -2.95 7.27
N VAL A 103 29.95 -2.99 8.20
CA VAL A 103 29.68 -3.00 9.64
C VAL A 103 29.58 -1.55 10.11
N GLY A 104 28.48 -1.23 10.78
CA GLY A 104 28.12 0.12 11.20
C GLY A 104 26.62 0.39 10.99
N GLU A 105 26.05 1.49 11.41
CA GLU A 105 26.70 2.63 12.06
C GLU A 105 27.22 2.25 13.45
N CYS A 106 28.53 2.43 13.64
CA CYS A 106 29.23 2.22 14.90
C CYS A 106 30.17 3.40 15.15
N GLY A 107 30.79 3.52 16.32
CA GLY A 107 31.69 4.63 16.62
C GLY A 107 31.40 5.28 17.96
N LEU A 108 31.64 6.59 18.07
CA LEU A 108 31.62 7.32 19.34
C LEU A 108 30.88 8.67 19.19
N ASP A 109 30.01 8.98 20.15
CA ASP A 109 29.32 10.27 20.28
C ASP A 109 29.41 10.77 21.72
N PHE A 110 30.36 11.67 21.98
CA PHE A 110 30.59 12.29 23.28
C PHE A 110 29.90 13.65 23.43
N ASN A 111 29.16 14.10 22.41
CA ASN A 111 28.36 15.33 22.48
C ASN A 111 27.06 15.07 23.26
N ARG A 112 26.37 13.95 22.95
CA ARG A 112 25.07 13.62 23.55
C ARG A 112 25.16 12.72 24.77
N ASP A 113 26.19 11.87 24.83
CA ASP A 113 26.47 10.94 25.94
C ASP A 113 25.21 10.13 26.39
N TYR A 114 24.37 9.68 25.43
CA TYR A 114 23.17 8.86 25.73
C TYR A 114 23.49 7.44 26.24
N SER A 115 24.74 7.01 26.06
CA SER A 115 25.35 5.82 26.65
C SER A 115 26.72 6.17 27.26
N PRO A 116 27.15 5.50 28.35
CA PRO A 116 28.46 5.72 28.96
C PRO A 116 29.61 5.55 27.97
N ARG A 117 30.65 6.39 28.08
CA ARG A 117 31.77 6.42 27.11
C ARG A 117 32.55 5.11 27.05
N ASP A 118 32.74 4.44 28.19
CA ASP A 118 33.34 3.12 28.28
C ASP A 118 32.51 2.07 27.55
N ALA A 119 31.17 2.11 27.70
CA ALA A 119 30.27 1.25 26.95
C ALA A 119 30.35 1.53 25.43
N GLN A 120 30.40 2.80 25.01
CA GLN A 120 30.58 3.17 23.60
C GLN A 120 31.92 2.65 23.05
N VAL A 121 33.03 2.83 23.78
CA VAL A 121 34.36 2.35 23.39
C VAL A 121 34.40 0.83 23.29
N ASN A 122 33.79 0.11 24.24
CA ASN A 122 33.74 -1.35 24.19
C ASN A 122 32.90 -1.86 23.02
N ALA A 123 31.71 -1.29 22.82
CA ALA A 123 30.85 -1.65 21.68
C ALA A 123 31.51 -1.33 20.34
N PHE A 124 32.21 -0.20 20.23
CA PHE A 124 32.93 0.18 19.03
C PHE A 124 34.08 -0.79 18.75
N ARG A 125 34.93 -1.09 19.75
CA ARG A 125 36.05 -2.03 19.61
C ARG A 125 35.57 -3.42 19.17
N ALA A 126 34.49 -3.92 19.74
CA ALA A 126 33.91 -5.23 19.37
C ALA A 126 33.41 -5.24 17.91
N GLN A 127 32.75 -4.18 17.46
CA GLN A 127 32.28 -4.05 16.07
C GLN A 127 33.44 -3.89 15.08
N VAL A 128 34.52 -3.19 15.45
CA VAL A 128 35.75 -3.12 14.64
C VAL A 128 36.39 -4.50 14.49
N ALA A 129 36.48 -5.28 15.59
CA ALA A 129 36.98 -6.64 15.54
C ALA A 129 36.14 -7.54 14.60
N LEU A 130 34.81 -7.45 14.67
CA LEU A 130 33.91 -8.16 13.75
C LEU A 130 34.13 -7.76 12.29
N ALA A 131 34.32 -6.46 12.01
CA ALA A 131 34.56 -5.96 10.67
C ALA A 131 35.91 -6.45 10.10
N CYS A 132 36.96 -6.46 10.92
CA CYS A 132 38.26 -7.04 10.58
C CYS A 132 38.14 -8.53 10.25
N GLU A 133 37.42 -9.28 11.09
CA GLU A 133 37.21 -10.73 10.90
C GLU A 133 36.47 -11.04 9.60
N LEU A 134 35.37 -10.34 9.32
CA LEU A 134 34.54 -10.54 8.13
C LEU A 134 35.08 -9.80 6.89
N LYS A 135 36.18 -9.05 7.03
CA LYS A 135 36.77 -8.19 5.98
C LYS A 135 35.76 -7.22 5.35
N MET A 136 34.84 -6.72 6.17
CA MET A 136 33.78 -5.80 5.79
C MET A 136 34.20 -4.35 6.03
N PRO A 137 33.87 -3.42 5.12
CA PRO A 137 34.09 -1.99 5.35
C PRO A 137 33.45 -1.50 6.66
N LEU A 138 34.03 -0.46 7.26
CA LEU A 138 33.53 0.19 8.48
C LEU A 138 32.82 1.51 8.16
N PHE A 139 31.58 1.64 8.63
CA PHE A 139 30.76 2.84 8.52
C PHE A 139 30.67 3.53 9.89
N VAL A 140 31.47 4.57 10.09
CA VAL A 140 31.81 5.08 11.43
C VAL A 140 31.22 6.46 11.68
N HIS A 141 30.45 6.59 12.75
CA HIS A 141 29.96 7.86 13.30
C HIS A 141 30.93 8.41 14.34
N GLU A 142 31.18 9.71 14.26
CA GLU A 142 32.00 10.42 15.23
C GLU A 142 31.36 11.77 15.59
N ARG A 143 31.31 12.07 16.90
CA ARG A 143 30.95 13.40 17.41
C ARG A 143 31.71 13.71 18.69
N GLU A 144 32.60 14.70 18.63
CA GLU A 144 33.39 15.19 19.78
C GLU A 144 34.23 14.10 20.50
N ALA A 145 34.62 13.06 19.75
CA ALA A 145 35.28 11.86 20.24
C ALA A 145 36.53 11.48 19.43
N HIS A 146 37.06 12.38 18.60
CA HIS A 146 38.19 12.15 17.71
C HIS A 146 39.37 11.37 18.34
N ALA A 147 39.88 11.84 19.48
CA ALA A 147 41.05 11.23 20.11
C ALA A 147 40.79 9.77 20.50
N SER A 148 39.63 9.49 21.09
CA SER A 148 39.23 8.13 21.50
C SER A 148 38.94 7.24 20.30
N LEU A 149 38.39 7.79 19.21
CA LEU A 149 38.17 7.03 17.98
C LEU A 149 39.50 6.59 17.35
N VAL A 150 40.48 7.50 17.29
CA VAL A 150 41.84 7.17 16.81
C VAL A 150 42.47 6.11 17.71
N GLU A 151 42.36 6.25 19.03
CA GLU A 151 42.90 5.28 19.99
C GLU A 151 42.31 3.87 19.82
N VAL A 152 41.00 3.75 19.57
CA VAL A 152 40.35 2.44 19.34
C VAL A 152 40.81 1.80 18.02
N LEU A 153 40.98 2.59 16.96
CA LEU A 153 41.33 2.07 15.63
C LEU A 153 42.83 1.83 15.44
N GLN A 154 43.69 2.57 16.16
CA GLN A 154 45.15 2.53 16.00
C GLN A 154 45.75 1.10 16.06
N PRO A 155 45.37 0.22 17.01
CA PRO A 155 45.91 -1.14 17.04
C PRO A 155 45.57 -1.98 15.79
N PHE A 156 44.40 -1.75 15.18
CA PHE A 156 43.98 -2.46 13.97
C PHE A 156 44.67 -1.91 12.71
N ILE A 157 45.07 -0.63 12.73
CA ILE A 157 45.88 -0.02 11.68
C ILE A 157 47.30 -0.58 11.73
N GLU A 158 47.90 -0.60 12.92
CA GLU A 158 49.26 -1.10 13.14
C GLU A 158 49.39 -2.59 12.82
N SER A 159 48.33 -3.38 13.08
CA SER A 159 48.28 -4.79 12.68
C SER A 159 47.99 -5.02 11.19
N GLY A 160 47.67 -3.97 10.43
CA GLY A 160 47.27 -4.06 9.03
C GLY A 160 45.94 -4.78 8.80
N GLN A 161 45.12 -4.94 9.84
CA GLN A 161 43.85 -5.67 9.77
C GLN A 161 42.65 -4.76 9.53
N LEU A 162 42.78 -3.45 9.75
CA LEU A 162 41.67 -2.52 9.63
C LEU A 162 41.13 -2.48 8.18
N PRO A 163 39.84 -2.78 7.96
CA PRO A 163 39.22 -2.70 6.64
C PRO A 163 39.04 -1.24 6.19
N PRO A 164 38.68 -1.01 4.90
CA PRO A 164 38.31 0.32 4.44
C PRO A 164 37.30 0.97 5.38
N THR A 165 37.58 2.20 5.81
CA THR A 165 36.79 2.89 6.83
C THR A 165 36.32 4.24 6.28
N VAL A 166 35.05 4.57 6.46
CA VAL A 166 34.47 5.89 6.16
C VAL A 166 34.00 6.53 7.46
N VAL A 167 34.41 7.77 7.71
CA VAL A 167 33.79 8.62 8.73
C VAL A 167 32.62 9.32 8.07
N HIS A 168 31.40 8.82 8.32
CA HIS A 168 30.20 9.37 7.71
C HIS A 168 29.72 10.59 8.50
N CYS A 169 28.94 11.45 7.84
CA CYS A 169 28.36 12.65 8.42
C CYS A 169 29.41 13.54 9.13
N PHE A 170 30.56 13.73 8.49
CA PHE A 170 31.70 14.44 9.07
C PHE A 170 31.35 15.90 9.39
N THR A 171 31.56 16.27 10.66
CA THR A 171 31.34 17.65 11.16
C THR A 171 32.51 18.19 11.96
N GLY A 172 33.69 17.57 11.84
CA GLY A 172 34.88 17.90 12.61
C GLY A 172 35.68 19.09 12.05
N THR A 173 36.90 19.23 12.58
CA THR A 173 37.87 20.28 12.25
C THR A 173 38.86 19.84 11.18
N GLU A 174 39.62 20.79 10.63
CA GLU A 174 40.67 20.54 9.64
C GLU A 174 41.72 19.53 10.14
N LYS A 175 42.11 19.65 11.42
CA LYS A 175 43.08 18.76 12.05
C LYS A 175 42.58 17.32 12.10
N GLU A 176 41.31 17.14 12.46
CA GLU A 176 40.68 15.83 12.57
C GLU A 176 40.51 15.20 11.18
N MET A 177 40.06 15.99 10.20
CA MET A 177 39.97 15.58 8.80
C MET A 177 41.32 15.11 8.24
N LYS A 178 42.39 15.91 8.41
CA LYS A 178 43.74 15.55 7.95
C LYS A 178 44.22 14.26 8.60
N LYS A 179 43.97 14.08 9.90
CA LYS A 179 44.34 12.86 10.61
C LYS A 179 43.60 11.63 10.07
N TYR A 180 42.31 11.73 9.76
CA TYR A 180 41.57 10.64 9.13
C TYR A 180 42.06 10.31 7.72
N LEU A 181 42.44 11.33 6.94
CA LEU A 181 43.03 11.13 5.61
C LEU A 181 44.41 10.46 5.67
N GLU A 182 45.25 10.82 6.65
CA GLU A 182 46.54 10.16 6.92
C GLU A 182 46.36 8.69 7.29
N MET A 183 45.30 8.37 8.03
CA MET A 183 44.91 6.99 8.38
C MET A 183 44.29 6.24 7.19
N GLY A 184 44.12 6.90 6.05
CA GLY A 184 43.58 6.31 4.83
C GLY A 184 42.06 6.14 4.85
N PHE A 185 41.33 6.96 5.59
CA PHE A 185 39.87 6.90 5.65
C PHE A 185 39.21 7.69 4.52
N TYR A 186 37.96 7.35 4.23
CA TYR A 186 37.06 8.15 3.41
C TYR A 186 36.28 9.12 4.30
N ILE A 187 35.86 10.25 3.72
CA ILE A 187 35.06 11.27 4.41
C ILE A 187 33.69 11.38 3.74
N GLY A 188 32.64 11.10 4.51
CA GLY A 188 31.25 11.26 4.10
C GLY A 188 30.70 12.64 4.47
N LEU A 189 30.14 13.36 3.50
CA LEU A 189 29.56 14.69 3.70
C LEU A 189 28.06 14.69 3.45
N THR A 190 27.33 15.36 4.35
CA THR A 190 25.87 15.55 4.28
C THR A 190 25.47 16.95 3.86
N GLY A 191 24.16 17.22 3.82
CA GLY A 191 23.59 18.56 3.75
C GLY A 191 24.08 19.55 4.82
N PHE A 192 24.81 19.11 5.85
CA PHE A 192 25.44 19.99 6.83
C PHE A 192 26.32 21.07 6.19
N VAL A 193 27.08 20.75 5.13
CA VAL A 193 27.94 21.72 4.42
C VAL A 193 27.15 22.83 3.73
N CYS A 194 25.84 22.64 3.54
CA CYS A 194 24.93 23.64 2.99
C CYS A 194 24.43 24.64 4.06
N MET A 195 24.50 24.27 5.35
CA MET A 195 23.88 25.01 6.45
C MET A 195 24.76 26.18 6.91
N LYS A 196 24.20 27.39 6.96
CA LYS A 196 24.88 28.56 7.55
C LYS A 196 24.21 28.99 8.86
N PRO A 197 24.97 29.33 9.92
CA PRO A 197 26.43 29.36 10.00
C PRO A 197 27.10 28.02 10.34
N ARG A 198 26.35 27.02 10.80
CA ARG A 198 26.89 25.80 11.44
C ARG A 198 27.83 24.98 10.56
N GLY A 199 27.55 24.86 9.27
CA GLY A 199 28.36 24.10 8.32
C GLY A 199 29.50 24.88 7.68
N LEU A 200 29.65 26.17 7.99
CA LEU A 200 30.63 27.03 7.30
C LEU A 200 32.07 26.60 7.58
N ALA A 201 32.38 26.19 8.81
CA ALA A 201 33.72 25.72 9.17
C ALA A 201 34.13 24.48 8.37
N VAL A 202 33.23 23.49 8.27
CA VAL A 202 33.45 22.30 7.44
C VAL A 202 33.53 22.68 5.97
N LYS A 203 32.61 23.51 5.48
CA LYS A 203 32.58 23.96 4.08
C LYS A 203 33.90 24.60 3.63
N ASN A 204 34.59 25.32 4.51
CA ASN A 204 35.85 25.99 4.20
C ASN A 204 37.05 25.03 4.07
N ILE A 205 36.95 23.80 4.57
CA ILE A 205 38.04 22.81 4.56
C ILE A 205 37.79 21.66 3.59
N ILE A 206 36.59 21.56 2.99
CA ILE A 206 36.24 20.39 2.15
C ILE A 206 37.13 20.26 0.92
N SER A 207 37.61 21.37 0.34
CA SER A 207 38.51 21.34 -0.83
C SER A 207 39.85 20.66 -0.55
N ASP A 208 40.23 20.51 0.73
CA ASP A 208 41.46 19.82 1.12
C ASP A 208 41.28 18.29 1.15
N ILE A 209 40.04 17.79 1.11
CA ILE A 209 39.77 16.35 1.01
C ILE A 209 40.10 15.91 -0.43
N PRO A 210 41.07 15.01 -0.64
CA PRO A 210 41.35 14.49 -1.98
C PRO A 210 40.09 13.88 -2.58
N ILE A 211 39.78 14.22 -3.84
CA ILE A 211 38.51 13.83 -4.46
C ILE A 211 38.28 12.30 -4.44
N GLY A 212 39.36 11.50 -4.53
CA GLY A 212 39.33 10.03 -4.42
C GLY A 212 39.06 9.47 -3.01
N ARG A 213 38.85 10.33 -2.01
CA ARG A 213 38.51 9.99 -0.61
C ARG A 213 37.16 10.57 -0.18
N LEU A 214 36.48 11.29 -1.07
CA LEU A 214 35.21 11.95 -0.79
C LEU A 214 34.02 11.04 -1.10
N MET A 215 33.03 11.01 -0.21
CA MET A 215 31.71 10.41 -0.44
C MET A 215 30.61 11.37 0.02
N ILE A 216 29.38 11.12 -0.45
CA ILE A 216 28.21 11.95 -0.15
C ILE A 216 27.07 11.11 0.40
N GLU A 217 26.31 11.70 1.31
CA GLU A 217 25.13 11.08 1.88
C GLU A 217 24.07 12.11 2.23
N THR A 218 22.84 11.67 2.47
CA THR A 218 21.79 12.56 2.96
C THR A 218 21.60 12.52 4.46
N ASP A 219 21.94 11.40 5.10
CA ASP A 219 21.56 11.10 6.47
C ASP A 219 20.06 11.38 6.72
N ALA A 220 19.24 11.09 5.71
CA ALA A 220 17.81 11.35 5.73
C ALA A 220 17.15 10.47 6.80
N PRO A 221 16.26 11.00 7.67
CA PRO A 221 15.48 12.24 7.52
C PRO A 221 16.08 13.52 8.12
N PHE A 222 17.32 13.51 8.62
CA PHE A 222 17.81 14.54 9.52
C PHE A 222 18.47 15.74 8.81
N MET A 223 19.54 15.52 8.04
CA MET A 223 20.47 16.57 7.59
C MET A 223 19.97 17.38 6.38
N TYR A 224 18.75 17.94 6.47
CA TYR A 224 18.12 18.69 5.38
C TYR A 224 19.02 19.87 4.92
N PRO A 225 19.40 19.97 3.64
CA PRO A 225 20.27 21.04 3.16
C PRO A 225 19.48 22.35 2.97
N TYR A 226 19.69 23.33 3.87
CA TYR A 226 19.05 24.64 3.77
C TYR A 226 20.07 25.80 3.73
N PRO A 227 19.95 26.74 2.78
CA PRO A 227 20.74 27.97 2.78
C PRO A 227 20.19 29.01 3.78
N ALA A 228 21.03 30.01 4.09
CA ALA A 228 20.76 31.05 5.11
C ALA A 228 19.42 31.79 4.98
N ASP A 229 18.87 31.87 3.76
CA ASP A 229 17.74 32.75 3.42
C ASP A 229 16.34 32.10 3.51
N ARG A 230 16.21 30.81 3.87
CA ARG A 230 14.92 30.10 3.89
C ARG A 230 14.45 29.73 5.30
N ARG A 231 13.28 30.24 5.69
CA ARG A 231 12.61 30.03 7.01
C ARG A 231 12.06 28.61 7.29
N LYS A 232 12.27 27.61 6.42
CA LYS A 232 11.69 26.26 6.62
C LYS A 232 12.61 25.34 7.42
N LYS A 233 12.75 25.60 8.74
CA LYS A 233 13.49 24.74 9.70
C LYS A 233 12.85 23.34 9.95
N ARG A 234 11.76 22.97 9.28
CA ARG A 234 10.92 21.79 9.61
C ARG A 234 10.66 20.84 8.44
N ALA A 235 11.45 20.89 7.38
CA ALA A 235 11.35 19.91 6.30
C ALA A 235 12.15 18.65 6.65
N ARG A 236 11.55 17.48 6.41
CA ARG A 236 12.24 16.17 6.48
C ARG A 236 13.26 16.10 5.34
N CYS A 237 14.53 15.79 5.64
CA CYS A 237 15.53 15.47 4.61
C CYS A 237 15.05 14.28 3.79
N GLU A 238 15.13 14.35 2.48
CA GLU A 238 14.87 13.25 1.57
C GLU A 238 16.08 12.96 0.71
N LEU A 239 16.13 11.75 0.17
CA LEU A 239 17.23 11.26 -0.67
C LEU A 239 17.53 12.16 -1.88
N LYS A 240 16.48 12.76 -2.47
CA LYS A 240 16.64 13.73 -3.58
C LYS A 240 17.42 14.98 -3.20
N ASP A 241 17.52 15.30 -1.90
CA ASP A 241 18.15 16.51 -1.42
C ASP A 241 19.69 16.40 -1.47
N ILE A 242 20.24 15.20 -1.74
CA ILE A 242 21.68 15.00 -2.00
C ILE A 242 22.20 15.88 -3.16
N ALA A 243 21.30 16.25 -4.07
CA ALA A 243 21.51 17.23 -5.13
C ALA A 243 22.17 18.53 -4.64
N ALA A 244 21.71 19.04 -3.48
CA ALA A 244 22.25 20.27 -2.91
C ALA A 244 23.66 20.09 -2.35
N VAL A 245 23.99 18.87 -1.89
CA VAL A 245 25.34 18.51 -1.45
C VAL A 245 26.29 18.54 -2.65
N VAL A 246 25.92 17.87 -3.76
CA VAL A 246 26.69 17.87 -5.02
C VAL A 246 26.93 19.29 -5.53
N GLN A 247 25.89 20.13 -5.58
CA GLN A 247 26.00 21.52 -6.02
C GLN A 247 26.95 22.33 -5.12
N THR A 248 26.87 22.12 -3.80
CA THR A 248 27.74 22.80 -2.84
C THR A 248 29.20 22.38 -2.99
N LEU A 249 29.44 21.08 -3.21
CA LEU A 249 30.78 20.54 -3.40
C LEU A 249 31.39 21.02 -4.72
N SER A 250 30.62 20.99 -5.82
CA SER A 250 31.07 21.53 -7.11
C SER A 250 31.57 22.96 -6.97
N SER A 251 30.83 23.79 -6.23
CA SER A 251 31.22 25.18 -5.97
C SER A 251 32.51 25.31 -5.15
N CYS A 252 32.78 24.39 -4.22
CA CYS A 252 33.97 24.44 -3.37
C CYS A 252 35.23 23.87 -4.05
N TYR A 253 35.07 22.81 -4.85
CA TYR A 253 36.18 22.16 -5.56
C TYR A 253 36.54 22.86 -6.87
N GLY A 254 35.66 23.73 -7.40
CA GLY A 254 35.88 24.41 -8.67
C GLY A 254 35.77 23.49 -9.89
N ILE A 255 35.10 22.35 -9.74
CA ILE A 255 34.83 21.35 -10.79
C ILE A 255 33.33 21.19 -10.99
N THR A 256 32.91 20.54 -12.05
CA THR A 256 31.50 20.39 -12.40
C THR A 256 30.73 19.48 -11.43
N GLU A 257 29.41 19.63 -11.36
CA GLU A 257 28.54 18.72 -10.60
C GLU A 257 28.64 17.27 -11.09
N ASP A 258 28.90 17.06 -12.38
CA ASP A 258 29.10 15.75 -12.99
C ASP A 258 30.40 15.09 -12.51
N GLU A 259 31.51 15.84 -12.45
CA GLU A 259 32.79 15.33 -11.94
C GLU A 259 32.71 14.98 -10.44
N ILE A 260 32.01 15.79 -9.64
CA ILE A 260 31.74 15.45 -8.24
C ILE A 260 30.91 14.16 -8.16
N ALA A 261 29.79 14.10 -8.88
CA ALA A 261 28.90 12.96 -8.89
C ALA A 261 29.62 11.67 -9.27
N GLN A 262 30.42 11.71 -10.34
CA GLN A 262 31.21 10.58 -10.82
C GLN A 262 32.23 10.13 -9.77
N ALA A 263 33.05 11.03 -9.27
CA ALA A 263 34.12 10.68 -8.33
C ALA A 263 33.56 10.12 -7.01
N THR A 264 32.51 10.74 -6.44
CA THR A 264 31.91 10.25 -5.19
C THR A 264 31.22 8.90 -5.36
N THR A 265 30.62 8.66 -6.52
CA THR A 265 29.94 7.41 -6.86
C THR A 265 30.94 6.28 -7.08
N GLU A 266 32.04 6.54 -7.77
CA GLU A 266 33.12 5.57 -7.96
C GLU A 266 33.80 5.20 -6.63
N ASN A 267 34.05 6.20 -5.77
CA ASN A 267 34.56 5.98 -4.43
C ASN A 267 33.63 5.07 -3.62
N ALA A 268 32.32 5.35 -3.60
CA ALA A 268 31.33 4.55 -2.89
C ALA A 268 31.24 3.12 -3.43
N ARG A 269 31.22 2.94 -4.76
CA ARG A 269 31.20 1.61 -5.40
C ARG A 269 32.43 0.78 -5.06
N ARG A 270 33.62 1.39 -5.10
CA ARG A 270 34.88 0.75 -4.71
C ARG A 270 34.89 0.38 -3.22
N PHE A 271 34.43 1.28 -2.37
CA PHE A 271 34.42 1.07 -0.91
C PHE A 271 33.49 -0.06 -0.49
N PHE A 272 32.26 -0.06 -0.98
CA PHE A 272 31.24 -1.07 -0.65
C PHE A 272 31.29 -2.33 -1.53
N ARG A 273 32.20 -2.38 -2.51
CA ARG A 273 32.33 -3.47 -3.50
C ARG A 273 31.01 -3.76 -4.23
N LEU A 274 30.32 -2.72 -4.67
CA LEU A 274 28.97 -2.85 -5.27
C LEU A 274 29.00 -3.55 -6.64
N HIS A 275 30.09 -3.42 -7.37
CA HIS A 275 30.32 -4.02 -8.70
C HIS A 275 30.33 -5.55 -8.67
N GLU A 276 30.99 -6.13 -7.66
CA GLU A 276 31.05 -7.59 -7.42
C GLU A 276 29.71 -8.17 -6.97
N ARG A 277 28.75 -7.32 -6.61
CA ARG A 277 27.44 -7.67 -6.05
C ARG A 277 26.28 -7.43 -7.04
N GLY A 278 26.58 -7.43 -8.34
CA GLY A 278 25.58 -7.43 -9.42
C GLY A 278 25.16 -6.05 -9.94
N VAL A 279 25.98 -5.01 -9.78
CA VAL A 279 25.64 -3.62 -10.22
C VAL A 279 26.19 -3.26 -11.62
N ASP A 280 26.92 -4.16 -12.30
CA ASP A 280 27.73 -3.82 -13.49
C ASP A 280 27.25 -4.30 -14.87
N SER A 281 25.97 -4.63 -15.07
CA SER A 281 25.45 -4.87 -16.43
C SER A 281 24.82 -3.66 -17.13
N VAL A 282 25.24 -2.43 -16.79
CA VAL A 282 24.82 -1.22 -17.54
C VAL A 282 26.02 -0.33 -17.85
N SER A 283 26.82 -0.74 -18.83
CA SER A 283 27.88 0.07 -19.46
C SER A 283 27.34 1.02 -20.53
N CYS A 284 28.09 2.09 -20.77
CA CYS A 284 27.73 3.37 -21.38
C CYS A 284 27.43 3.38 -22.91
N ASP A 285 26.94 2.31 -23.50
CA ASP A 285 26.57 2.28 -24.94
C ASP A 285 25.04 2.33 -25.20
N ASP A 286 24.21 2.47 -24.16
CA ASP A 286 22.75 2.44 -24.27
C ASP A 286 22.04 3.81 -24.03
N GLU A 287 22.77 4.93 -24.11
CA GLU A 287 22.16 6.28 -24.02
C GLU A 287 21.42 6.72 -25.30
N GLU A 288 21.61 6.05 -26.45
CA GLU A 288 20.73 6.21 -27.62
C GLU A 288 19.51 5.26 -27.62
N LYS A 289 19.37 4.39 -26.62
CA LYS A 289 18.25 3.42 -26.52
C LYS A 289 17.28 3.67 -25.35
N SER A 290 17.52 4.70 -24.54
CA SER A 290 16.69 4.99 -23.34
C SER A 290 15.67 6.13 -23.55
N ALA A 291 15.77 6.90 -24.63
CA ALA A 291 14.62 7.65 -25.16
C ALA A 291 13.56 6.71 -25.77
N SER A 292 13.95 5.48 -26.11
CA SER A 292 13.09 4.49 -26.76
C SER A 292 12.61 3.36 -25.85
N LEU A 293 12.80 3.41 -24.52
CA LEU A 293 12.31 2.33 -23.60
C LEU A 293 11.04 2.72 -22.80
N VAL A 294 10.52 3.93 -23.04
CA VAL A 294 9.07 4.20 -22.97
C VAL A 294 8.42 3.96 -24.35
N GLU A 295 9.22 3.67 -25.38
CA GLU A 295 8.80 3.37 -26.76
C GLU A 295 9.20 1.96 -27.26
N SER A 296 9.65 1.07 -26.36
CA SER A 296 9.91 -0.33 -26.71
C SER A 296 9.59 -1.27 -25.54
N MET A 297 8.34 -1.24 -25.10
CA MET A 297 7.59 -2.50 -25.11
C MET A 297 7.40 -2.82 -26.59
N ASN A 298 7.60 -4.06 -27.05
CA ASN A 298 7.36 -4.39 -28.45
C ASN A 298 6.00 -3.81 -28.87
N GLN A 299 5.90 -3.25 -30.07
CA GLN A 299 4.63 -2.81 -30.64
C GLN A 299 3.60 -3.98 -30.65
N GLU A 300 4.10 -5.22 -30.60
CA GLU A 300 3.36 -6.49 -30.41
C GLU A 300 2.89 -6.78 -28.95
N GLU A 301 3.49 -6.20 -27.89
CA GLU A 301 3.09 -6.41 -26.48
C GLU A 301 1.95 -5.48 -26.02
N ILE A 302 1.80 -4.32 -26.65
CA ILE A 302 0.69 -3.36 -26.45
C ILE A 302 -0.39 -3.51 -27.53
N GLU A 303 -0.18 -4.35 -28.54
CA GLU A 303 -1.21 -4.64 -29.54
C GLU A 303 -2.44 -5.29 -28.87
N GLY A 304 -3.56 -4.56 -28.86
CA GLY A 304 -4.82 -5.00 -28.24
C GLY A 304 -5.01 -4.65 -26.76
N ALA A 305 -4.09 -3.90 -26.13
CA ALA A 305 -4.27 -3.45 -24.75
C ALA A 305 -5.32 -2.34 -24.64
N THR A 306 -6.26 -2.49 -23.70
CA THR A 306 -7.20 -1.40 -23.35
C THR A 306 -6.51 -0.45 -22.39
N ILE A 307 -6.43 0.84 -22.74
CA ILE A 307 -5.77 1.87 -21.94
C ILE A 307 -6.83 2.72 -21.25
N LEU A 308 -6.77 2.79 -19.92
CA LEU A 308 -7.73 3.53 -19.09
C LEU A 308 -7.01 4.60 -18.26
N ASP A 309 -7.60 5.78 -18.17
CA ASP A 309 -7.18 6.81 -17.21
C ASP A 309 -7.89 6.57 -15.86
N GLY A 310 -7.13 6.22 -14.83
CA GLY A 310 -7.62 5.97 -13.48
C GLY A 310 -7.97 7.24 -12.67
N GLY A 311 -7.85 8.42 -13.27
CA GLY A 311 -8.34 9.69 -12.77
C GLY A 311 -9.75 10.05 -13.25
N ASP A 312 -10.22 9.42 -14.33
CA ASP A 312 -11.53 9.66 -14.93
C ASP A 312 -12.69 9.00 -14.15
N GLY A 313 -13.93 9.36 -14.52
CA GLY A 313 -15.15 8.88 -13.90
C GLY A 313 -15.27 9.28 -12.41
N GLU A 314 -15.41 8.29 -11.53
CA GLU A 314 -15.42 8.50 -10.07
C GLU A 314 -14.02 8.85 -9.50
N GLY A 315 -12.94 8.57 -10.25
CA GLY A 315 -11.56 8.88 -9.88
C GLY A 315 -11.02 8.12 -8.66
N GLY A 316 -11.25 6.81 -8.58
CA GLY A 316 -11.09 6.02 -7.35
C GLY A 316 -10.82 4.53 -7.60
N GLY A 317 -11.24 3.71 -6.64
CA GLY A 317 -10.89 2.28 -6.61
C GLY A 317 -11.81 1.41 -7.46
N GLN A 318 -12.98 1.89 -7.87
CA GLN A 318 -13.97 1.08 -8.58
C GLN A 318 -13.48 0.73 -9.98
N LEU A 319 -12.91 1.72 -10.68
CA LEU A 319 -12.32 1.53 -11.99
C LEU A 319 -11.31 0.38 -11.99
N LEU A 320 -10.40 0.36 -11.02
CA LEU A 320 -9.39 -0.69 -10.91
C LEU A 320 -9.97 -2.08 -10.72
N ARG A 321 -11.00 -2.20 -9.86
CA ARG A 321 -11.65 -3.48 -9.58
C ARG A 321 -12.32 -4.04 -10.82
N ILE A 322 -13.12 -3.22 -11.50
CA ILE A 322 -13.84 -3.61 -12.70
C ILE A 322 -12.85 -3.92 -13.83
N ALA A 323 -11.87 -3.04 -14.04
CA ALA A 323 -10.90 -3.18 -15.12
C ALA A 323 -10.09 -4.46 -15.01
N THR A 324 -9.50 -4.72 -13.84
CA THR A 324 -8.69 -5.93 -13.63
C THR A 324 -9.53 -7.20 -13.65
N ALA A 325 -10.74 -7.19 -13.06
CA ALA A 325 -11.63 -8.34 -13.05
C ALA A 325 -12.11 -8.72 -14.46
N LEU A 326 -12.53 -7.73 -15.26
CA LEU A 326 -12.93 -7.96 -16.65
C LEU A 326 -11.75 -8.33 -17.53
N SER A 327 -10.55 -7.76 -17.31
CA SER A 327 -9.35 -8.17 -18.02
C SER A 327 -9.06 -9.65 -17.79
N ALA A 328 -9.15 -10.12 -16.54
CA ALA A 328 -9.00 -11.55 -16.21
C ALA A 328 -10.07 -12.43 -16.87
N ALA A 329 -11.34 -12.07 -16.73
CA ALA A 329 -12.45 -12.84 -17.31
C ALA A 329 -12.35 -12.92 -18.85
N MET A 330 -12.06 -11.79 -19.49
CA MET A 330 -12.00 -11.67 -20.95
C MET A 330 -10.66 -12.09 -21.56
N ARG A 331 -9.66 -12.43 -20.72
CA ARG A 331 -8.28 -12.74 -21.11
C ARG A 331 -7.62 -11.65 -21.96
N ARG A 332 -7.74 -10.41 -21.51
CA ARG A 332 -7.23 -9.22 -22.21
C ARG A 332 -6.08 -8.56 -21.45
N VAL A 333 -5.40 -7.63 -22.11
CA VAL A 333 -4.43 -6.72 -21.49
C VAL A 333 -5.14 -5.42 -21.15
N VAL A 334 -4.96 -4.94 -19.92
CA VAL A 334 -5.42 -3.61 -19.51
C VAL A 334 -4.26 -2.83 -18.90
N ARG A 335 -4.12 -1.56 -19.31
CA ARG A 335 -3.25 -0.58 -18.65
C ARG A 335 -4.11 0.46 -17.98
N VAL A 336 -3.86 0.73 -16.71
CA VAL A 336 -4.52 1.83 -15.99
C VAL A 336 -3.45 2.82 -15.54
N HIS A 337 -3.40 3.98 -16.18
CA HIS A 337 -2.51 5.08 -15.80
C HIS A 337 -3.24 6.14 -14.97
N SER A 338 -2.58 7.21 -14.55
CA SER A 338 -3.19 8.32 -13.80
C SER A 338 -4.02 7.92 -12.56
N ILE A 339 -3.75 6.75 -11.94
CA ILE A 339 -4.62 6.18 -10.91
C ILE A 339 -4.87 7.20 -9.79
N ARG A 340 -6.14 7.57 -9.60
CA ARG A 340 -6.59 8.52 -8.57
C ARG A 340 -5.93 9.89 -8.68
N ALA A 341 -5.55 10.34 -9.88
CA ALA A 341 -4.91 11.64 -10.12
C ALA A 341 -5.70 12.81 -9.49
N ASN A 342 -7.03 12.73 -9.55
CA ASN A 342 -7.94 13.76 -9.03
C ASN A 342 -8.23 13.67 -7.52
N ARG A 343 -7.61 12.74 -6.78
CA ARG A 343 -7.76 12.62 -5.32
C ARG A 343 -6.60 13.31 -4.61
N LYS A 344 -6.85 13.82 -3.39
CA LYS A 344 -5.83 14.43 -2.51
C LYS A 344 -4.55 13.61 -2.39
N THR A 345 -4.67 12.28 -2.47
CA THR A 345 -3.53 11.36 -2.45
C THR A 345 -3.62 10.42 -3.66
N PRO A 346 -2.91 10.70 -4.78
CA PRO A 346 -2.93 9.86 -5.98
C PRO A 346 -2.32 8.46 -5.77
N GLY A 347 -2.60 7.58 -6.71
CA GLY A 347 -2.09 6.21 -6.81
C GLY A 347 -2.85 5.16 -5.97
N LEU A 348 -2.43 3.90 -6.13
CA LEU A 348 -2.96 2.74 -5.43
C LEU A 348 -2.91 2.92 -3.91
N ARG A 349 -3.94 2.43 -3.23
CA ARG A 349 -4.03 2.33 -1.76
C ARG A 349 -4.01 0.86 -1.37
N ASN A 350 -3.78 0.56 -0.09
CA ASN A 350 -3.65 -0.82 0.41
C ASN A 350 -4.80 -1.72 -0.09
N GLN A 351 -6.04 -1.28 0.05
CA GLN A 351 -7.19 -2.04 -0.43
C GLN A 351 -7.16 -2.26 -1.96
N HIS A 352 -6.80 -1.24 -2.75
CA HIS A 352 -6.73 -1.39 -4.21
C HIS A 352 -5.67 -2.42 -4.58
N LEU A 353 -4.48 -2.31 -3.99
CA LEU A 353 -3.36 -3.21 -4.21
C LEU A 353 -3.74 -4.65 -3.86
N SER A 354 -4.25 -4.88 -2.64
CA SER A 354 -4.70 -6.22 -2.21
C SER A 354 -5.81 -6.78 -3.11
N THR A 355 -6.67 -5.93 -3.68
CA THR A 355 -7.74 -6.40 -4.59
C THR A 355 -7.17 -6.81 -5.94
N ILE A 356 -6.31 -6.01 -6.56
CA ILE A 356 -5.76 -6.32 -7.89
C ILE A 356 -4.74 -7.48 -7.83
N GLU A 357 -4.00 -7.61 -6.73
CA GLU A 357 -3.13 -8.77 -6.47
C GLU A 357 -3.95 -10.05 -6.29
N LEU A 358 -5.07 -9.97 -5.57
CA LEU A 358 -6.01 -11.09 -5.45
C LEU A 358 -6.58 -11.48 -6.82
N VAL A 359 -7.00 -10.51 -7.63
CA VAL A 359 -7.50 -10.77 -9.00
C VAL A 359 -6.43 -11.42 -9.87
N ALA A 360 -5.18 -10.93 -9.82
CA ALA A 360 -4.08 -11.53 -10.55
C ALA A 360 -3.83 -12.99 -10.10
N ALA A 361 -3.81 -13.26 -8.80
CA ALA A 361 -3.69 -14.62 -8.27
C ALA A 361 -4.86 -15.52 -8.72
N LEU A 362 -6.09 -15.01 -8.68
CA LEU A 362 -7.30 -15.71 -9.14
C LEU A 362 -7.37 -15.86 -10.66
N SER A 363 -6.50 -15.21 -11.43
CA SER A 363 -6.50 -15.36 -12.88
C SER A 363 -5.81 -16.66 -13.34
N ALA A 364 -4.91 -17.21 -12.51
CA ALA A 364 -4.06 -18.36 -12.84
C ALA A 364 -3.38 -18.21 -14.22
N GLY A 365 -2.36 -17.32 -14.29
CA GLY A 365 -1.58 -17.07 -15.51
C GLY A 365 -1.60 -15.62 -16.01
N GLY A 366 -2.33 -14.72 -15.35
CA GLY A 366 -2.23 -13.28 -15.60
C GLY A 366 -1.01 -12.66 -14.90
N VAL A 367 -0.34 -11.73 -15.60
CA VAL A 367 0.85 -11.04 -15.13
C VAL A 367 0.50 -9.59 -14.78
N LEU A 368 0.60 -9.25 -13.50
CA LEU A 368 0.35 -7.91 -13.00
C LEU A 368 1.68 -7.16 -12.79
N SER A 369 1.86 -6.09 -13.56
CA SER A 369 3.04 -5.23 -13.55
C SER A 369 2.69 -3.83 -13.02
N GLY A 370 3.66 -3.20 -12.35
CA GLY A 370 3.50 -1.85 -11.80
C GLY A 370 2.66 -1.75 -10.52
N ALA A 371 2.02 -2.83 -10.06
CA ALA A 371 1.22 -2.85 -8.84
C ALA A 371 2.08 -2.74 -7.57
N ARG A 372 2.12 -1.55 -6.97
CA ARG A 372 2.69 -1.29 -5.64
C ARG A 372 1.96 -0.11 -5.00
N LEU A 373 2.11 0.07 -3.69
CA LEU A 373 1.44 1.16 -3.00
C LEU A 373 1.83 2.52 -3.60
N ASN A 374 0.82 3.37 -3.86
CA ASN A 374 0.95 4.66 -4.52
C ASN A 374 1.43 4.61 -5.98
N SER A 375 1.34 3.46 -6.66
CA SER A 375 1.47 3.41 -8.11
C SER A 375 0.36 4.19 -8.78
N THR A 376 0.73 5.00 -9.77
CA THR A 376 -0.20 5.71 -10.64
C THR A 376 -0.41 4.99 -11.98
N ASP A 377 0.35 3.93 -12.24
CA ASP A 377 0.31 3.17 -13.48
C ASP A 377 0.44 1.67 -13.16
N ILE A 378 -0.45 0.86 -13.73
CA ILE A 378 -0.37 -0.60 -13.72
C ILE A 378 -0.64 -1.13 -15.12
N ILE A 379 -0.07 -2.29 -15.41
CA ILE A 379 -0.44 -3.12 -16.56
C ILE A 379 -0.81 -4.49 -16.02
N PHE A 380 -1.98 -4.99 -16.41
CA PHE A 380 -2.38 -6.37 -16.13
C PHE A 380 -2.57 -7.08 -17.46
N ASP A 381 -1.62 -7.94 -17.80
CA ASP A 381 -1.70 -8.84 -18.95
C ASP A 381 -2.37 -10.14 -18.52
N ALA A 382 -3.65 -10.28 -18.85
CA ALA A 382 -4.41 -11.46 -18.52
C ALA A 382 -4.64 -12.38 -19.73
N ARG A 383 -3.90 -12.24 -20.83
CA ARG A 383 -4.01 -13.18 -21.98
C ARG A 383 -3.75 -14.63 -21.55
N GLY A 384 -2.81 -14.81 -20.64
CA GLY A 384 -2.47 -16.08 -20.01
C GLY A 384 -3.47 -16.56 -18.94
N ALA A 385 -4.50 -15.79 -18.58
CA ALA A 385 -5.43 -16.20 -17.53
C ALA A 385 -6.21 -17.45 -17.92
N LEU A 386 -6.00 -18.53 -17.19
CA LEU A 386 -6.67 -19.81 -17.44
C LEU A 386 -7.99 -19.92 -16.69
N LEU A 387 -8.12 -19.24 -15.55
CA LEU A 387 -9.25 -19.38 -14.61
C LEU A 387 -9.48 -20.84 -14.17
N THR A 388 -8.43 -21.65 -14.26
CA THR A 388 -8.41 -23.06 -13.91
C THR A 388 -7.98 -23.27 -12.47
N GLU A 389 -8.22 -24.49 -11.98
CA GLU A 389 -7.78 -25.05 -10.71
C GLU A 389 -8.55 -24.54 -9.48
N GLY A 390 -8.92 -25.42 -8.56
CA GLY A 390 -9.51 -25.02 -7.30
C GLY A 390 -8.45 -24.51 -6.33
N GLY A 391 -8.85 -23.89 -5.23
CA GLY A 391 -7.87 -23.51 -4.21
C GLY A 391 -8.41 -22.63 -3.10
N VAL A 392 -7.54 -22.38 -2.13
CA VAL A 392 -7.76 -21.39 -1.07
C VAL A 392 -6.87 -20.19 -1.35
N PHE A 393 -7.49 -19.04 -1.64
CA PHE A 393 -6.80 -17.79 -1.87
C PHE A 393 -7.00 -16.87 -0.66
N ASN A 394 -5.94 -16.17 -0.26
CA ASN A 394 -5.96 -15.31 0.92
C ASN A 394 -5.70 -13.86 0.53
N ALA A 395 -6.46 -12.92 1.08
CA ALA A 395 -6.18 -11.49 0.94
C ALA A 395 -6.44 -10.76 2.26
N THR A 396 -5.52 -9.86 2.63
CA THR A 396 -5.62 -9.08 3.86
C THR A 396 -5.54 -7.59 3.57
N SER A 397 -6.51 -6.85 4.09
CA SER A 397 -6.54 -5.41 4.05
C SER A 397 -5.78 -4.82 5.25
N HIS A 398 -4.50 -4.48 5.05
CA HIS A 398 -3.56 -4.07 6.10
C HIS A 398 -3.93 -2.83 6.93
N THR A 399 -4.93 -2.03 6.53
CA THR A 399 -5.37 -0.82 7.25
C THR A 399 -6.86 -0.83 7.63
N GLY A 400 -7.48 -2.01 7.79
CA GLY A 400 -8.91 -2.10 8.09
C GLY A 400 -9.81 -1.70 6.93
N GLY A 401 -9.27 -1.63 5.71
CA GLY A 401 -10.07 -1.44 4.50
C GLY A 401 -11.06 -2.58 4.28
N SER A 402 -12.11 -2.30 3.53
CA SER A 402 -13.28 -3.16 3.40
C SER A 402 -13.00 -4.45 2.64
N VAL A 403 -13.33 -5.59 3.26
CA VAL A 403 -13.32 -6.90 2.59
C VAL A 403 -14.37 -6.98 1.49
N SER A 404 -15.48 -6.26 1.64
CA SER A 404 -16.56 -6.21 0.65
C SER A 404 -16.04 -5.67 -0.68
N LEU A 405 -15.20 -4.63 -0.68
CA LEU A 405 -14.62 -4.11 -1.93
C LEU A 405 -13.58 -5.07 -2.55
N MET A 406 -12.82 -5.83 -1.74
CA MET A 406 -11.96 -6.89 -2.29
C MET A 406 -12.81 -7.97 -2.97
N LEU A 407 -13.93 -8.33 -2.34
CA LEU A 407 -14.89 -9.29 -2.88
C LEU A 407 -15.50 -8.79 -4.20
N GLN A 408 -15.87 -7.51 -4.31
CA GLN A 408 -16.38 -6.93 -5.58
C GLN A 408 -15.40 -7.12 -6.76
N GLY A 409 -14.09 -6.98 -6.53
CA GLY A 409 -13.08 -7.21 -7.57
C GLY A 409 -12.90 -8.70 -7.90
N ALA A 410 -13.04 -9.58 -6.91
CA ALA A 410 -12.84 -11.01 -7.09
C ALA A 410 -14.06 -11.72 -7.73
N LEU A 411 -15.28 -11.27 -7.47
CA LEU A 411 -16.51 -11.95 -7.86
C LEU A 411 -16.63 -12.23 -9.37
N PRO A 412 -16.35 -11.29 -10.29
CA PRO A 412 -16.43 -11.59 -11.72
C PRO A 412 -15.44 -12.67 -12.14
N VAL A 413 -14.24 -12.70 -11.55
CA VAL A 413 -13.25 -13.75 -11.85
C VAL A 413 -13.72 -15.09 -11.30
N LEU A 414 -14.19 -15.12 -10.05
CA LEU A 414 -14.70 -16.33 -9.41
C LEU A 414 -15.88 -16.96 -10.14
N ALA A 415 -16.78 -16.15 -10.71
CA ALA A 415 -17.96 -16.64 -11.44
C ALA A 415 -17.59 -17.50 -12.67
N PHE A 416 -16.43 -17.25 -13.29
CA PHE A 416 -15.96 -17.96 -14.47
C PHE A 416 -14.86 -19.00 -14.19
N ARG A 417 -14.50 -19.22 -12.92
CA ARG A 417 -13.57 -20.30 -12.55
C ARG A 417 -14.23 -21.66 -12.67
N ASP A 418 -13.41 -22.65 -13.00
CA ASP A 418 -13.88 -24.00 -13.34
C ASP A 418 -14.05 -24.97 -12.19
N SER A 419 -13.52 -24.58 -11.04
CA SER A 419 -13.38 -25.42 -9.88
C SER A 419 -13.85 -24.63 -8.66
N PRO A 420 -14.47 -25.30 -7.66
CA PRO A 420 -14.85 -24.65 -6.42
C PRO A 420 -13.66 -23.91 -5.82
N THR A 421 -13.78 -22.60 -5.68
CA THR A 421 -12.72 -21.73 -5.19
C THR A 421 -13.16 -21.13 -3.86
N LYS A 422 -12.27 -21.18 -2.86
CA LYS A 422 -12.50 -20.57 -1.54
C LYS A 422 -11.60 -19.36 -1.39
N LEU A 423 -12.18 -18.23 -0.98
CA LEU A 423 -11.43 -17.03 -0.58
C LEU A 423 -11.46 -16.89 0.93
N SER A 424 -10.32 -16.56 1.54
CA SER A 424 -10.23 -16.09 2.92
C SER A 424 -9.82 -14.63 2.92
N LEU A 425 -10.75 -13.76 3.29
CA LEU A 425 -10.56 -12.31 3.32
C LEU A 425 -10.43 -11.82 4.75
N ARG A 426 -9.42 -10.99 5.01
CA ARG A 426 -9.20 -10.34 6.31
C ARG A 426 -9.27 -8.82 6.17
N GLY A 427 -10.04 -8.15 7.01
CA GLY A 427 -10.23 -6.69 6.91
C GLY A 427 -11.46 -6.19 7.67
N GLY A 428 -11.90 -4.96 7.34
CA GLY A 428 -13.13 -4.41 7.89
C GLY A 428 -14.36 -5.01 7.24
N THR A 429 -15.31 -5.53 8.02
CA THR A 429 -16.59 -6.09 7.52
C THR A 429 -17.69 -5.04 7.46
N ASN A 430 -17.63 -4.03 8.35
CA ASN A 430 -18.58 -2.93 8.40
C ASN A 430 -17.78 -1.62 8.48
N VAL A 431 -17.53 -1.01 7.32
CA VAL A 431 -16.73 0.21 7.16
C VAL A 431 -17.64 1.29 6.56
N GLY A 432 -17.79 2.44 7.24
CA GLY A 432 -18.85 3.41 6.92
C GLY A 432 -18.84 4.08 5.54
N PHE A 433 -17.80 3.88 4.73
CA PHE A 433 -17.68 4.42 3.37
C PHE A 433 -17.63 3.33 2.28
N SER A 434 -18.06 2.11 2.62
CA SER A 434 -18.14 0.99 1.68
C SER A 434 -19.35 0.11 2.03
N PRO A 435 -19.86 -0.68 1.08
CA PRO A 435 -20.89 -1.66 1.39
C PRO A 435 -20.46 -2.61 2.52
N THR A 436 -21.37 -2.88 3.43
CA THR A 436 -21.14 -3.82 4.53
C THR A 436 -21.02 -5.26 4.01
N ILE A 437 -20.49 -6.18 4.83
CA ILE A 437 -20.49 -7.59 4.45
C ILE A 437 -21.92 -8.15 4.38
N ASP A 438 -22.85 -7.57 5.13
CA ASP A 438 -24.27 -7.95 5.09
C ASP A 438 -24.90 -7.63 3.74
N PHE A 439 -24.53 -6.50 3.11
CA PHE A 439 -24.89 -6.19 1.73
C PHE A 439 -24.41 -7.29 0.75
N MET A 440 -23.21 -7.82 0.96
CA MET A 440 -22.67 -8.90 0.14
C MET A 440 -23.42 -10.22 0.36
N GLN A 441 -23.77 -10.53 1.62
CA GLN A 441 -24.44 -11.78 2.00
C GLN A 441 -25.89 -11.87 1.55
N VAL A 442 -26.60 -10.74 1.48
CA VAL A 442 -28.05 -10.73 1.30
C VAL A 442 -28.45 -10.10 -0.05
N PRO A 443 -28.52 -8.77 -0.24
CA PRO A 443 -29.07 -8.21 -1.47
C PRO A 443 -28.20 -8.51 -2.70
N LEU A 444 -26.87 -8.44 -2.60
CA LEU A 444 -26.00 -8.75 -3.74
C LEU A 444 -26.07 -10.24 -4.10
N ARG A 445 -26.08 -11.14 -3.10
CA ARG A 445 -26.26 -12.58 -3.32
C ARG A 445 -27.55 -12.87 -4.07
N SER A 446 -28.67 -12.27 -3.66
CA SER A 446 -29.97 -12.43 -4.33
C SER A 446 -29.95 -11.94 -5.77
N LEU A 447 -29.30 -10.79 -6.03
CA LEU A 447 -29.14 -10.26 -7.38
C LEU A 447 -28.28 -11.18 -8.26
N LEU A 448 -27.11 -11.62 -7.77
CA LEU A 448 -26.19 -12.49 -8.51
C LEU A 448 -26.81 -13.85 -8.84
N ALA A 449 -27.67 -14.38 -7.96
CA ALA A 449 -28.41 -15.61 -8.22
C ALA A 449 -29.33 -15.50 -9.44
N GLN A 450 -29.87 -14.31 -9.76
CA GLN A 450 -30.67 -14.10 -10.97
C GLN A 450 -29.85 -14.24 -12.26
N PHE A 451 -28.56 -13.86 -12.22
CA PHE A 451 -27.61 -14.10 -13.31
C PHE A 451 -27.17 -15.58 -13.40
N GLY A 452 -27.45 -16.38 -12.37
CA GLY A 452 -26.98 -17.77 -12.24
C GLY A 452 -25.69 -17.94 -11.43
N VAL A 453 -25.21 -16.89 -10.76
CA VAL A 453 -23.99 -16.91 -9.95
C VAL A 453 -24.35 -17.21 -8.49
N LEU A 454 -23.96 -18.39 -8.01
CA LEU A 454 -24.23 -18.81 -6.64
C LEU A 454 -23.01 -18.54 -5.75
N VAL A 455 -23.14 -17.55 -4.88
CA VAL A 455 -22.09 -17.13 -3.95
C VAL A 455 -22.53 -17.42 -2.53
N ASP A 456 -21.64 -18.01 -1.76
CA ASP A 456 -21.78 -18.18 -0.33
C ASP A 456 -20.69 -17.40 0.42
N VAL A 457 -21.11 -16.65 1.43
CA VAL A 457 -20.26 -15.73 2.21
C VAL A 457 -20.46 -16.04 3.67
N GLU A 458 -19.48 -16.69 4.28
CA GLU A 458 -19.44 -17.02 5.70
C GLU A 458 -18.61 -15.98 6.45
N VAL A 459 -19.14 -15.47 7.56
CA VAL A 459 -18.45 -14.47 8.38
C VAL A 459 -18.08 -15.10 9.71
N SER A 460 -16.80 -15.42 9.90
CA SER A 460 -16.31 -16.05 11.13
C SER A 460 -15.93 -15.05 12.21
N LYS A 461 -15.59 -13.81 11.82
CA LYS A 461 -15.33 -12.72 12.75
C LYS A 461 -15.69 -11.39 12.13
N ARG A 462 -16.41 -10.56 12.89
CA ARG A 462 -16.83 -9.24 12.43
C ARG A 462 -15.93 -8.12 12.94
N MET A 463 -15.81 -7.04 12.17
CA MET A 463 -15.06 -5.85 12.55
C MET A 463 -15.73 -4.57 12.02
N PHE A 464 -16.05 -3.68 12.96
CA PHE A 464 -16.47 -2.31 12.69
C PHE A 464 -15.26 -1.36 12.61
N PHE A 465 -15.23 -0.49 11.59
CA PHE A 465 -14.19 0.55 11.43
C PHE A 465 -14.80 1.95 11.28
N PRO A 466 -14.30 2.97 12.00
CA PRO A 466 -13.09 2.99 12.84
C PRO A 466 -13.30 2.45 14.27
N GLY A 467 -12.67 1.31 14.59
CA GLY A 467 -12.90 0.59 15.86
C GLY A 467 -11.70 0.52 16.82
N GLY A 468 -10.50 0.93 16.39
CA GLY A 468 -9.23 0.72 17.11
C GLY A 468 -8.75 -0.73 17.03
N GLY A 469 -7.48 -0.93 16.64
CA GLY A 469 -6.85 -2.27 16.53
C GLY A 469 -6.51 -2.71 15.10
N ASP A 470 -5.83 -3.86 15.00
CA ASP A 470 -5.41 -4.53 13.76
C ASP A 470 -6.63 -5.09 12.98
N PRO A 471 -6.59 -5.18 11.63
CA PRO A 471 -7.70 -5.67 10.83
C PRO A 471 -8.00 -7.13 11.17
N SER A 472 -9.10 -7.37 11.90
CA SER A 472 -9.38 -8.67 12.50
C SER A 472 -10.68 -9.32 12.01
N GLY A 473 -11.46 -8.64 11.17
CA GLY A 473 -12.61 -9.26 10.52
C GLY A 473 -12.16 -10.37 9.57
N GLN A 474 -12.89 -11.48 9.54
CA GLN A 474 -12.56 -12.68 8.78
C GLN A 474 -13.82 -13.16 8.05
N VAL A 475 -13.69 -13.29 6.75
CA VAL A 475 -14.77 -13.71 5.85
C VAL A 475 -14.24 -14.82 4.97
N GLN A 476 -14.99 -15.90 4.85
CA GLN A 476 -14.77 -16.95 3.87
C GLN A 476 -15.81 -16.82 2.77
N VAL A 477 -15.39 -16.91 1.52
CA VAL A 477 -16.28 -16.85 0.37
C VAL A 477 -16.08 -18.07 -0.48
N SER A 478 -17.16 -18.65 -0.98
CA SER A 478 -17.12 -19.67 -2.01
C SER A 478 -18.10 -19.33 -3.13
N VAL A 479 -17.73 -19.65 -4.36
CA VAL A 479 -18.59 -19.49 -5.53
C VAL A 479 -18.72 -20.85 -6.18
N THR A 480 -19.96 -21.28 -6.42
CA THR A 480 -20.23 -22.50 -7.16
C THR A 480 -19.87 -22.26 -8.63
N PRO A 481 -18.99 -23.08 -9.22
CA PRO A 481 -18.66 -22.95 -10.64
C PRO A 481 -19.91 -23.04 -11.50
N MET A 482 -19.99 -22.16 -12.50
CA MET A 482 -21.01 -22.27 -13.53
C MET A 482 -20.79 -23.55 -14.36
N GLU A 483 -21.88 -24.12 -14.86
CA GLU A 483 -21.79 -25.22 -15.81
C GLU A 483 -21.02 -24.79 -17.06
N SER A 484 -20.10 -25.65 -17.52
CA SER A 484 -19.26 -25.37 -18.68
C SER A 484 -20.09 -25.00 -19.92
N GLY A 485 -19.69 -23.93 -20.60
CA GLY A 485 -20.34 -23.44 -21.82
C GLY A 485 -21.71 -22.74 -21.63
N LYS A 486 -22.27 -22.69 -20.41
CA LYS A 486 -23.48 -21.90 -20.12
C LYS A 486 -23.08 -20.44 -19.83
N PRO A 487 -23.71 -19.45 -20.50
CA PRO A 487 -23.47 -18.04 -20.19
C PRO A 487 -24.29 -17.60 -18.98
N LEU A 488 -23.94 -16.43 -18.44
CA LEU A 488 -24.78 -15.73 -17.46
C LEU A 488 -26.12 -15.33 -18.08
N ARG A 489 -27.18 -15.30 -17.26
CA ARG A 489 -28.54 -14.95 -17.70
C ARG A 489 -28.75 -13.45 -17.67
N ALA A 490 -29.31 -12.87 -18.72
CA ALA A 490 -29.79 -11.50 -18.66
C ALA A 490 -30.97 -11.37 -17.68
N ILE A 491 -31.06 -10.22 -17.01
CA ILE A 491 -32.10 -9.93 -16.02
C ILE A 491 -32.93 -8.71 -16.45
N ASN A 492 -34.19 -8.62 -16.04
CA ASN A 492 -35.03 -7.46 -16.29
C ASN A 492 -35.69 -7.00 -15.00
N LEU A 493 -35.11 -5.95 -14.40
CA LEU A 493 -35.57 -5.28 -13.19
C LEU A 493 -35.89 -3.82 -13.51
N ALA A 494 -36.71 -3.61 -14.54
CA ALA A 494 -37.11 -2.28 -15.00
C ALA A 494 -38.62 -2.02 -14.89
N GLU A 495 -39.39 -2.92 -14.28
CA GLU A 495 -40.83 -2.72 -14.04
C GLU A 495 -41.04 -2.21 -12.60
N ALA A 496 -41.47 -0.96 -12.47
CA ALA A 496 -41.69 -0.33 -11.18
C ALA A 496 -42.95 -0.89 -10.50
N SER A 497 -42.90 -1.06 -9.18
CA SER A 497 -44.08 -1.39 -8.37
C SER A 497 -43.95 -0.78 -6.99
N THR A 498 -45.05 -0.21 -6.50
CA THR A 498 -45.16 0.27 -5.11
C THR A 498 -45.57 -0.84 -4.14
N PHE A 499 -45.93 -2.03 -4.65
CA PHE A 499 -46.31 -3.18 -3.84
C PHE A 499 -45.09 -4.01 -3.49
N ILE A 500 -44.89 -4.23 -2.20
CA ILE A 500 -43.77 -4.99 -1.65
C ILE A 500 -44.22 -6.41 -1.36
N ARG A 501 -43.56 -7.37 -2.01
CA ARG A 501 -43.78 -8.81 -1.84
C ARG A 501 -43.17 -9.29 -0.54
N SER A 502 -41.91 -8.93 -0.29
CA SER A 502 -41.18 -9.37 0.89
C SER A 502 -40.26 -8.29 1.43
N ALA A 503 -40.01 -8.33 2.75
CA ALA A 503 -39.02 -7.51 3.42
C ALA A 503 -38.13 -8.40 4.30
N PHE A 504 -36.82 -8.24 4.18
CA PHE A 504 -35.84 -8.89 5.03
C PHE A 504 -35.08 -7.85 5.85
N ILE A 505 -34.99 -8.06 7.16
CA ILE A 505 -34.34 -7.15 8.10
C ILE A 505 -33.17 -7.87 8.77
N ARG A 506 -31.95 -7.38 8.62
CA ARG A 506 -30.81 -7.85 9.40
C ARG A 506 -30.29 -6.77 10.31
N VAL A 507 -30.16 -7.10 11.59
CA VAL A 507 -29.54 -6.22 12.59
C VAL A 507 -28.31 -6.90 13.16
N THR A 508 -27.17 -6.25 13.07
CA THR A 508 -25.93 -6.70 13.68
C THR A 508 -25.47 -5.70 14.75
N ALA A 509 -25.39 -6.14 16.01
CA ALA A 509 -24.84 -5.38 17.12
C ALA A 509 -23.37 -5.78 17.37
N PHE A 510 -22.47 -4.80 17.48
CA PHE A 510 -21.03 -5.02 17.67
C PHE A 510 -20.51 -4.26 18.88
N GLY A 511 -19.53 -4.83 19.59
CA GLY A 511 -18.72 -4.14 20.58
C GLY A 511 -18.91 -4.66 22.01
N SER A 512 -18.29 -3.96 22.96
CA SER A 512 -18.14 -4.46 24.33
C SER A 512 -19.44 -4.59 25.13
N SER A 513 -20.50 -3.89 24.69
CA SER A 513 -21.84 -3.95 25.29
C SER A 513 -22.92 -4.48 24.35
N ALA A 514 -22.55 -5.01 23.17
CA ALA A 514 -23.51 -5.65 22.28
C ALA A 514 -24.13 -6.88 22.93
N ASN A 515 -25.43 -7.09 22.74
CA ASN A 515 -26.20 -8.22 23.28
C ASN A 515 -27.46 -8.44 22.43
N GLU A 516 -28.13 -9.57 22.62
CA GLU A 516 -29.32 -9.98 21.86
C GLU A 516 -30.46 -8.98 22.03
N ASN A 517 -30.79 -8.60 23.27
CA ASN A 517 -31.84 -7.59 23.54
C ASN A 517 -31.62 -6.28 22.78
N MET A 518 -30.37 -5.85 22.61
CA MET A 518 -30.04 -4.68 21.81
C MET A 518 -30.34 -4.91 20.34
N ALA A 519 -29.88 -6.03 19.75
CA ALA A 519 -30.18 -6.34 18.36
C ALA A 519 -31.70 -6.46 18.13
N ASP A 520 -32.41 -7.17 19.01
CA ASP A 520 -33.85 -7.38 18.94
C ASP A 520 -34.65 -6.08 19.09
N HIS A 521 -34.19 -5.15 19.93
CA HIS A 521 -34.83 -3.85 20.08
C HIS A 521 -34.77 -3.05 18.78
N TYR A 522 -33.62 -3.04 18.10
CA TYR A 522 -33.48 -2.37 16.80
C TYR A 522 -34.25 -3.10 15.70
N ALA A 523 -34.24 -4.43 15.69
CA ALA A 523 -35.01 -5.23 14.72
C ALA A 523 -36.51 -5.01 14.88
N SER A 524 -37.01 -4.94 16.11
CA SER A 524 -38.42 -4.67 16.41
C SER A 524 -38.86 -3.28 15.93
N ALA A 525 -38.02 -2.26 16.14
CA ALA A 525 -38.28 -0.90 15.64
C ALA A 525 -38.34 -0.87 14.10
N LEU A 526 -37.41 -1.55 13.43
CA LEU A 526 -37.39 -1.67 11.97
C LEU A 526 -38.62 -2.42 11.44
N LYS A 527 -39.01 -3.54 12.07
CA LYS A 527 -40.21 -4.28 11.71
C LYS A 527 -41.44 -3.38 11.78
N LEU A 528 -41.62 -2.67 12.89
CA LEU A 528 -42.75 -1.76 13.08
C LEU A 528 -42.78 -0.66 12.01
N ALA A 529 -41.64 -0.03 11.72
CA ALA A 529 -41.54 1.02 10.71
C ALA A 529 -41.84 0.49 9.30
N VAL A 530 -41.25 -0.66 8.91
CA VAL A 530 -41.47 -1.29 7.61
C VAL A 530 -42.91 -1.76 7.45
N SER A 531 -43.51 -2.40 8.46
CA SER A 531 -44.91 -2.80 8.42
C SER A 531 -45.85 -1.60 8.31
N LYS A 532 -45.54 -0.50 9.00
CA LYS A 532 -46.35 0.72 8.94
C LYS A 532 -46.31 1.35 7.55
N GLU A 533 -45.14 1.40 6.92
CA GLU A 533 -44.95 2.06 5.62
C GLU A 533 -45.40 1.20 4.44
N PHE A 534 -45.10 -0.10 4.46
CA PHE A 534 -45.27 -1.01 3.32
C PHE A 534 -46.28 -2.15 3.55
N GLY A 535 -46.89 -2.24 4.73
CA GLY A 535 -47.79 -3.34 5.11
C GLY A 535 -49.20 -3.28 4.52
N GLY A 536 -49.43 -2.51 3.46
CA GLY A 536 -50.73 -2.40 2.78
C GLY A 536 -51.17 -3.65 1.98
N GLY A 537 -50.31 -4.67 1.84
CA GLY A 537 -50.55 -5.92 1.10
C GLY A 537 -50.14 -7.20 1.85
N GLN A 538 -49.98 -8.32 1.16
CA GLN A 538 -49.47 -9.59 1.72
C GLN A 538 -47.93 -9.55 1.90
N LEU A 539 -47.45 -8.63 2.74
CA LEU A 539 -46.02 -8.47 3.00
C LEU A 539 -45.49 -9.64 3.82
N VAL A 540 -44.58 -10.43 3.23
CA VAL A 540 -43.84 -11.46 3.97
C VAL A 540 -42.61 -10.83 4.62
N MET A 541 -42.51 -10.89 5.94
CA MET A 541 -41.38 -10.32 6.67
C MET A 541 -40.51 -11.41 7.29
N GLY A 542 -39.20 -11.31 7.06
CA GLY A 542 -38.18 -12.12 7.74
C GLY A 542 -37.15 -11.22 8.42
N ASP A 543 -36.49 -11.75 9.44
CA ASP A 543 -35.41 -11.02 10.10
C ASP A 543 -34.33 -11.93 10.69
N GLU A 544 -33.18 -11.32 10.94
CA GLU A 544 -32.03 -11.96 11.56
C GLU A 544 -31.27 -10.97 12.46
N CYS A 545 -31.09 -11.35 13.72
CA CYS A 545 -30.30 -10.62 14.70
C CYS A 545 -28.94 -11.30 14.89
N ILE A 546 -27.85 -10.54 14.78
CA ILE A 546 -26.47 -11.02 14.96
C ILE A 546 -25.81 -10.18 16.06
N VAL A 547 -25.07 -10.83 16.95
CA VAL A 547 -24.37 -10.17 18.06
C VAL A 547 -22.90 -10.56 18.07
N GLU A 548 -22.01 -9.57 17.89
CA GLU A 548 -20.56 -9.74 17.96
C GLU A 548 -20.01 -9.03 19.22
N THR A 549 -19.66 -9.82 20.25
CA THR A 549 -19.09 -9.28 21.49
C THR A 549 -17.57 -9.38 21.52
N THR A 550 -16.89 -8.34 21.99
CA THR A 550 -15.42 -8.32 22.10
C THR A 550 -14.90 -8.69 23.50
N ARG A 551 -15.75 -9.25 24.37
CA ARG A 551 -15.31 -9.71 25.70
C ARG A 551 -14.42 -10.93 25.54
N ALA A 552 -13.12 -10.75 25.77
CA ALA A 552 -12.20 -11.85 25.97
C ALA A 552 -12.70 -12.73 27.13
N LYS A 553 -12.97 -14.01 26.84
CA LYS A 553 -13.05 -15.05 27.89
C LYS A 553 -11.67 -15.10 28.57
N THR A 554 -11.58 -14.51 29.75
CA THR A 554 -10.64 -14.82 30.84
C THR A 554 -9.15 -14.91 30.51
N GLN A 555 -8.38 -13.86 30.83
CA GLN A 555 -7.14 -13.95 31.63
C GLN A 555 -6.75 -12.55 32.13
N LYS A 556 -6.51 -12.44 33.45
CA LYS A 556 -6.06 -11.21 34.12
C LYS A 556 -4.70 -10.77 33.55
N LYS A 557 -4.67 -9.89 32.56
CA LYS A 557 -3.51 -9.05 32.24
C LYS A 557 -3.92 -7.58 32.32
N LYS A 558 -3.03 -6.76 32.87
CA LYS A 558 -3.24 -5.32 33.13
C LYS A 558 -3.78 -4.62 31.88
N PRO A 559 -4.75 -3.70 32.02
CA PRO A 559 -5.37 -3.05 30.87
C PRO A 559 -4.33 -2.20 30.14
N PHE A 560 -4.09 -2.52 28.87
CA PHE A 560 -3.48 -1.59 27.93
C PHE A 560 -4.36 -0.33 27.86
N LYS A 561 -3.76 0.86 28.00
CA LYS A 561 -4.42 2.14 27.69
C LYS A 561 -4.63 2.23 26.16
N GLY A 562 -5.63 1.52 25.65
CA GLY A 562 -6.13 1.64 24.28
C GLY A 562 -7.59 2.15 24.29
N HIS A 563 -8.00 2.90 23.27
CA HIS A 563 -9.37 3.38 23.12
C HIS A 563 -10.38 2.23 23.27
N LYS A 564 -11.39 2.39 24.15
CA LYS A 564 -12.53 1.45 24.25
C LYS A 564 -13.22 1.37 22.88
N GLN A 565 -13.35 0.17 22.33
CA GLN A 565 -14.15 -0.07 21.13
C GLN A 565 -15.60 0.35 21.41
N ARG A 566 -16.10 1.32 20.63
CA ARG A 566 -17.47 1.85 20.75
C ARG A 566 -18.47 0.77 20.31
N THR A 567 -19.60 0.68 21.00
CA THR A 567 -20.71 -0.20 20.62
C THR A 567 -21.49 0.44 19.47
N ALA A 568 -21.74 -0.33 18.43
CA ALA A 568 -22.43 0.10 17.23
C ALA A 568 -23.46 -0.94 16.78
N VAL A 569 -24.45 -0.48 16.01
CA VAL A 569 -25.46 -1.33 15.38
C VAL A 569 -25.45 -1.05 13.88
N SER A 570 -25.36 -2.11 13.08
CA SER A 570 -25.58 -2.05 11.63
C SER A 570 -26.94 -2.67 11.33
N ALA A 571 -27.79 -1.93 10.63
CA ALA A 571 -29.08 -2.39 10.15
C ALA A 571 -29.07 -2.42 8.63
N LEU A 572 -29.60 -3.51 8.06
CA LEU A 572 -29.84 -3.70 6.63
C LEU A 572 -31.31 -4.06 6.47
N VAL A 573 -32.01 -3.38 5.56
CA VAL A 573 -33.35 -3.74 5.13
C VAL A 573 -33.34 -3.93 3.62
N VAL A 574 -33.88 -5.06 3.17
CA VAL A 574 -34.04 -5.40 1.75
C VAL A 574 -35.52 -5.57 1.47
N LEU A 575 -36.03 -4.87 0.46
CA LEU A 575 -37.38 -5.03 -0.06
C LEU A 575 -37.31 -5.74 -1.41
N GLU A 576 -38.21 -6.69 -1.61
CA GLU A 576 -38.51 -7.27 -2.92
C GLU A 576 -39.88 -6.77 -3.38
N THR A 577 -39.95 -6.11 -4.53
CA THR A 577 -41.22 -5.66 -5.11
C THR A 577 -41.98 -6.82 -5.75
N GLU A 578 -43.28 -6.67 -5.98
CA GLU A 578 -44.07 -7.68 -6.70
C GLU A 578 -43.58 -7.95 -8.13
N THR A 579 -42.88 -6.98 -8.74
CA THR A 579 -42.26 -7.08 -10.06
C THR A 579 -40.83 -7.62 -10.02
N GLY A 580 -40.33 -8.01 -8.84
CA GLY A 580 -39.01 -8.62 -8.64
C GLY A 580 -37.86 -7.65 -8.43
N GLY A 581 -38.13 -6.34 -8.31
CA GLY A 581 -37.13 -5.33 -7.94
C GLY A 581 -36.54 -5.61 -6.56
N ILE A 582 -35.25 -5.32 -6.39
CA ILE A 582 -34.51 -5.53 -5.14
C ILE A 582 -33.96 -4.18 -4.69
N ILE A 583 -34.49 -3.66 -3.59
CA ILE A 583 -34.12 -2.35 -3.06
C ILE A 583 -33.54 -2.56 -1.66
N SER A 584 -32.31 -2.12 -1.43
CA SER A 584 -31.68 -2.24 -0.12
C SER A 584 -31.23 -0.89 0.43
N VAL A 585 -31.30 -0.78 1.76
CA VAL A 585 -30.70 0.32 2.52
C VAL A 585 -29.99 -0.27 3.73
N ASP A 586 -28.70 0.00 3.85
CA ASP A 586 -27.92 -0.30 5.03
C ASP A 586 -27.42 0.96 5.74
N ARG A 587 -27.31 0.89 7.06
CA ARG A 587 -26.79 1.97 7.88
C ARG A 587 -26.15 1.43 9.16
N THR A 588 -24.95 1.91 9.45
CA THR A 588 -24.27 1.63 10.72
C THR A 588 -24.19 2.88 11.59
N VAL A 589 -24.62 2.78 12.84
CA VAL A 589 -24.64 3.88 13.82
C VAL A 589 -23.98 3.46 15.13
N ASN A 590 -23.33 4.39 15.81
CA ASN A 590 -22.98 4.17 17.22
C ASN A 590 -24.25 4.27 18.06
N VAL A 591 -24.40 3.42 19.07
CA VAL A 591 -25.62 3.39 19.90
C VAL A 591 -25.86 4.67 20.71
N ASN A 592 -24.83 5.52 20.85
CA ASN A 592 -24.92 6.82 21.49
C ASN A 592 -25.29 7.96 20.53
N GLU A 593 -25.26 7.70 19.22
CA GLU A 593 -25.49 8.69 18.16
C GLU A 593 -26.90 8.60 17.56
N SER A 594 -27.54 7.43 17.61
CA SER A 594 -28.90 7.21 17.10
C SER A 594 -29.65 6.20 17.94
N THR A 595 -30.94 6.43 18.17
CA THR A 595 -31.84 5.45 18.78
C THR A 595 -32.36 4.46 17.72
N ALA A 596 -32.97 3.36 18.16
CA ALA A 596 -33.61 2.38 17.28
C ALA A 596 -34.72 2.98 16.41
N SER A 597 -35.57 3.84 16.99
CA SER A 597 -36.63 4.53 16.22
C SER A 597 -36.05 5.46 15.16
N ILE A 598 -35.05 6.29 15.52
CA ILE A 598 -34.43 7.22 14.56
C ILE A 598 -33.76 6.45 13.42
N LEU A 599 -33.07 5.34 13.73
CA LEU A 599 -32.46 4.50 12.70
C LEU A 599 -33.53 3.90 11.77
N ALA A 600 -34.61 3.37 12.34
CA ALA A 600 -35.70 2.78 11.59
C ALA A 600 -36.41 3.79 10.68
N ASP A 601 -36.70 4.99 11.18
CA ASP A 601 -37.30 6.07 10.40
C ASP A 601 -36.39 6.50 9.24
N GLN A 602 -35.08 6.63 9.47
CA GLN A 602 -34.13 7.00 8.42
C GLN A 602 -34.04 5.96 7.30
N ILE A 603 -33.98 4.68 7.66
CA ILE A 603 -33.92 3.58 6.68
C ILE A 603 -35.24 3.50 5.91
N THR A 604 -36.37 3.52 6.62
CA THR A 604 -37.70 3.36 6.02
C THR A 604 -38.07 4.55 5.13
N SER A 605 -37.74 5.78 5.55
CA SER A 605 -37.93 6.98 4.72
C SER A 605 -37.12 6.90 3.42
N LYS A 606 -35.88 6.40 3.46
CA LYS A 606 -35.06 6.24 2.25
C LYS A 606 -35.59 5.14 1.34
N LEU A 607 -36.04 4.02 1.91
CA LEU A 607 -36.70 2.96 1.14
C LEU A 607 -37.96 3.49 0.46
N ASN A 608 -38.79 4.25 1.17
CA ASN A 608 -40.01 4.81 0.60
C ASN A 608 -39.68 5.77 -0.57
N GLU A 609 -38.63 6.60 -0.45
CA GLU A 609 -38.15 7.42 -1.58
C GLU A 609 -37.84 6.58 -2.83
N TYR A 610 -37.17 5.43 -2.66
CA TYR A 610 -36.90 4.52 -3.77
C TYR A 610 -38.18 3.90 -4.35
N VAL A 611 -39.08 3.40 -3.49
CA VAL A 611 -40.33 2.78 -3.94
C VAL A 611 -41.21 3.79 -4.68
N GLN A 612 -41.40 5.00 -4.13
CA GLN A 612 -42.25 6.03 -4.73
C GLN A 612 -41.65 6.63 -6.01
N SER A 613 -40.32 6.68 -6.14
CA SER A 613 -39.68 7.08 -7.39
C SER A 613 -39.79 6.02 -8.49
N GLY A 614 -40.19 4.79 -8.14
CA GLY A 614 -40.23 3.66 -9.07
C GLY A 614 -38.86 2.99 -9.25
N THR A 615 -37.90 3.26 -8.37
CA THR A 615 -36.59 2.57 -8.38
C THR A 615 -36.80 1.07 -8.20
N CYS A 616 -36.19 0.25 -9.05
CA CYS A 616 -36.26 -1.21 -8.95
C CYS A 616 -34.97 -1.81 -8.37
N VAL A 617 -33.83 -1.14 -8.55
CA VAL A 617 -32.53 -1.55 -8.03
C VAL A 617 -31.80 -0.33 -7.47
N ASP A 618 -31.32 -0.42 -6.22
CA ASP A 618 -30.60 0.69 -5.59
C ASP A 618 -29.22 0.95 -6.25
N GLU A 619 -28.66 2.12 -5.97
CA GLU A 619 -27.41 2.58 -6.58
C GLU A 619 -26.23 1.62 -6.37
N HIS A 620 -26.12 1.00 -5.19
CA HIS A 620 -25.02 0.10 -4.89
C HIS A 620 -25.17 -1.26 -5.57
N LEU A 621 -26.39 -1.79 -5.66
CA LEU A 621 -26.66 -3.00 -6.43
C LEU A 621 -26.42 -2.76 -7.93
N ALA A 622 -26.87 -1.63 -8.46
CA ALA A 622 -26.69 -1.27 -9.86
C ALA A 622 -25.20 -1.19 -10.24
N ASP A 623 -24.37 -0.55 -9.41
CA ASP A 623 -22.92 -0.44 -9.61
C ASP A 623 -22.24 -1.83 -9.78
N ASN A 624 -22.75 -2.86 -9.08
CA ASN A 624 -22.22 -4.22 -9.15
C ASN A 624 -22.84 -5.03 -10.29
N ALA A 625 -24.11 -4.79 -10.63
CA ALA A 625 -24.83 -5.52 -11.66
C ALA A 625 -24.20 -5.36 -13.04
N VAL A 626 -23.74 -4.15 -13.38
CA VAL A 626 -23.26 -3.79 -14.73
C VAL A 626 -22.20 -4.76 -15.27
N VAL A 627 -21.27 -5.20 -14.42
CA VAL A 627 -20.22 -6.14 -14.83
C VAL A 627 -20.82 -7.48 -15.29
N PHE A 628 -21.82 -7.97 -14.57
CA PHE A 628 -22.50 -9.22 -14.90
C PHE A 628 -23.48 -9.05 -16.07
N MET A 629 -24.14 -7.89 -16.19
CA MET A 629 -24.98 -7.56 -17.34
C MET A 629 -24.17 -7.55 -18.65
N ALA A 630 -22.97 -6.97 -18.64
CA ALA A 630 -22.09 -6.93 -19.80
C ALA A 630 -21.62 -8.33 -20.22
N LEU A 631 -21.39 -9.23 -19.26
CA LEU A 631 -20.98 -10.62 -19.51
C LEU A 631 -22.16 -11.56 -19.83
N ALA A 632 -23.39 -11.19 -19.46
CA ALA A 632 -24.58 -12.00 -19.67
C ALA A 632 -25.00 -12.13 -21.13
N GLN A 633 -25.74 -13.20 -21.43
CA GLN A 633 -26.33 -13.41 -22.75
C GLN A 633 -27.67 -12.68 -22.86
N GLY A 634 -27.75 -11.75 -23.81
CA GLY A 634 -28.95 -10.98 -24.12
C GLY A 634 -28.98 -9.61 -23.45
N THR A 635 -30.14 -8.96 -23.50
CA THR A 635 -30.31 -7.59 -22.97
C THR A 635 -30.75 -7.64 -21.51
N SER A 636 -29.92 -7.11 -20.63
CA SER A 636 -30.30 -6.87 -19.23
C SER A 636 -30.85 -5.46 -19.06
N ARG A 637 -31.85 -5.27 -18.18
CA ARG A 637 -32.47 -3.97 -17.91
C ARG A 637 -32.59 -3.70 -16.42
N LEU A 638 -32.24 -2.50 -15.99
CA LEU A 638 -32.40 -2.03 -14.60
C LEU A 638 -33.07 -0.66 -14.59
N ARG A 639 -34.03 -0.43 -13.69
CA ARG A 639 -34.46 0.93 -13.31
C ARG A 639 -33.79 1.34 -11.99
N VAL A 640 -32.97 2.38 -12.05
CA VAL A 640 -32.09 2.84 -10.97
C VAL A 640 -32.44 4.27 -10.55
N PRO A 641 -32.09 4.72 -9.33
CA PRO A 641 -32.39 6.09 -8.90
C PRO A 641 -31.56 7.13 -9.68
N CYS A 642 -32.14 8.30 -9.93
CA CYS A 642 -31.44 9.46 -10.49
C CYS A 642 -31.58 10.68 -9.57
N LYS A 643 -30.52 11.50 -9.49
CA LYS A 643 -30.54 12.78 -8.77
C LYS A 643 -30.24 13.90 -9.75
N ALA A 644 -31.15 14.88 -9.83
CA ALA A 644 -31.05 15.98 -10.80
C ALA A 644 -30.84 15.48 -12.24
N GLN A 645 -31.61 14.46 -12.64
CA GLN A 645 -31.52 13.80 -13.95
C GLN A 645 -30.10 13.30 -14.27
N ARG A 646 -29.39 12.77 -13.27
CA ARG A 646 -28.11 12.09 -13.49
C ARG A 646 -27.97 10.85 -12.63
N THR A 647 -27.37 9.83 -13.21
CA THR A 647 -26.96 8.61 -12.51
C THR A 647 -25.73 8.83 -11.62
N SER A 648 -25.39 7.82 -10.81
CA SER A 648 -24.20 7.85 -9.98
C SER A 648 -22.94 7.83 -10.86
N LYS A 649 -21.89 8.57 -10.47
CA LYS A 649 -20.59 8.50 -11.16
C LYS A 649 -19.98 7.09 -11.15
N HIS A 650 -20.28 6.31 -10.12
CA HIS A 650 -19.80 4.92 -10.01
C HIS A 650 -20.46 4.04 -11.08
N LEU A 651 -21.75 4.22 -11.31
CA LEU A 651 -22.53 3.49 -12.29
C LEU A 651 -22.07 3.82 -13.72
N GLU A 652 -21.91 5.11 -14.04
CA GLU A 652 -21.39 5.56 -15.34
C GLU A 652 -19.99 5.00 -15.59
N THR A 653 -19.10 5.08 -14.59
CA THR A 653 -17.75 4.49 -14.67
C THR A 653 -17.81 2.98 -14.93
N ALA A 654 -18.73 2.27 -14.28
CA ALA A 654 -18.89 0.83 -14.48
C ALA A 654 -19.35 0.50 -15.91
N LEU A 655 -20.30 1.26 -16.46
CA LEU A 655 -20.82 1.09 -17.82
C LEU A 655 -19.73 1.33 -18.86
N GLU A 656 -19.01 2.44 -18.74
CA GLU A 656 -17.94 2.81 -19.69
C GLU A 656 -16.82 1.76 -19.72
N ILE A 657 -16.33 1.33 -18.56
CA ILE A 657 -15.26 0.33 -18.48
C ILE A 657 -15.73 -1.03 -18.98
N ALA A 658 -16.95 -1.44 -18.60
CA ALA A 658 -17.51 -2.70 -19.04
C ALA A 658 -17.63 -2.74 -20.57
N THR A 659 -18.11 -1.67 -21.19
CA THR A 659 -18.18 -1.54 -22.65
C THR A 659 -16.80 -1.60 -23.29
N GLN A 660 -15.82 -0.84 -22.79
CA GLN A 660 -14.47 -0.83 -23.38
C GLN A 660 -13.78 -2.19 -23.32
N LEU A 661 -13.92 -2.93 -22.21
CA LEU A 661 -13.22 -4.20 -22.02
C LEU A 661 -13.96 -5.41 -22.59
N THR A 662 -15.29 -5.40 -22.65
CA THR A 662 -16.07 -6.54 -23.15
C THR A 662 -16.54 -6.36 -24.59
N GLY A 663 -16.79 -5.13 -25.03
CA GLY A 663 -17.50 -4.82 -26.27
C GLY A 663 -19.03 -4.80 -26.13
N ALA A 664 -19.58 -5.00 -24.93
CA ALA A 664 -21.02 -4.83 -24.68
C ALA A 664 -21.46 -3.39 -24.94
N THR A 665 -22.69 -3.20 -25.43
CA THR A 665 -23.26 -1.87 -25.63
C THR A 665 -24.30 -1.57 -24.56
N TYR A 666 -24.47 -0.29 -24.21
CA TYR A 666 -25.53 0.12 -23.28
C TYR A 666 -26.32 1.31 -23.80
N ARG A 667 -27.55 1.43 -23.29
CA ARG A 667 -28.40 2.61 -23.42
C ARG A 667 -28.79 3.08 -22.02
N LEU A 668 -28.66 4.38 -21.79
CA LEU A 668 -29.11 5.03 -20.56
C LEU A 668 -30.22 6.01 -20.93
N LYS A 669 -31.41 5.80 -20.38
CA LYS A 669 -32.55 6.70 -20.54
C LYS A 669 -32.92 7.30 -19.19
N GLU A 670 -32.60 8.57 -19.01
CA GLU A 670 -32.94 9.32 -17.81
C GLU A 670 -34.41 9.75 -17.83
N GLU A 671 -35.07 9.58 -16.69
CA GLU A 671 -36.43 10.02 -16.37
C GLU A 671 -36.34 11.06 -15.23
N GLU A 672 -37.47 11.61 -14.76
CA GLU A 672 -37.43 12.69 -13.76
C GLU A 672 -36.71 12.29 -12.45
N SER A 673 -36.95 11.07 -11.96
CA SER A 673 -36.46 10.57 -10.67
C SER A 673 -35.68 9.25 -10.77
N THR A 674 -35.65 8.62 -11.93
CA THR A 674 -34.97 7.33 -12.18
C THR A 674 -34.28 7.34 -13.55
N ALA A 675 -33.51 6.30 -13.85
CA ALA A 675 -33.06 6.00 -15.20
C ALA A 675 -33.25 4.52 -15.50
N ILE A 676 -33.54 4.22 -16.77
CA ILE A 676 -33.49 2.86 -17.30
C ILE A 676 -32.14 2.64 -17.96
N ILE A 677 -31.43 1.63 -17.48
CA ILE A 677 -30.20 1.14 -18.08
C ILE A 677 -30.52 -0.14 -18.83
N GLU A 678 -30.19 -0.19 -20.11
CA GLU A 678 -30.20 -1.42 -20.90
C GLU A 678 -28.76 -1.75 -21.26
N VAL A 679 -28.32 -2.98 -21.01
CA VAL A 679 -26.99 -3.47 -21.43
C VAL A 679 -27.19 -4.71 -22.30
N ASP A 680 -26.75 -4.62 -23.54
CA ASP A 680 -26.72 -5.72 -24.49
C ASP A 680 -25.40 -6.50 -24.25
N GLY A 681 -25.51 -7.56 -23.45
CA GLY A 681 -24.36 -8.33 -22.98
C GLY A 681 -23.81 -9.28 -24.04
N ILE A 682 -22.51 -9.57 -23.94
CA ILE A 682 -21.77 -10.35 -24.95
C ILE A 682 -22.02 -11.86 -24.88
N GLY A 683 -22.72 -12.34 -23.84
CA GLY A 683 -22.92 -13.77 -23.60
C GLY A 683 -21.61 -14.52 -23.42
N HIS A 684 -20.72 -13.98 -22.60
CA HIS A 684 -19.41 -14.56 -22.32
C HIS A 684 -19.57 -15.98 -21.78
N ARG A 685 -18.75 -16.88 -22.30
CA ARG A 685 -18.70 -18.29 -21.93
C ARG A 685 -17.26 -18.62 -21.58
N ARG A 686 -17.11 -19.51 -20.61
CA ARG A 686 -15.82 -20.08 -20.25
C ARG A 686 -15.21 -20.87 -21.40
#